data_AF-A0A2W0BUH7-F1
#
_entry.id   AF-A0A2W0BUH7-F1
#
_cell.length_a   1.000
_cell.length_b   1.000
_cell.length_c   1.000
_cell.angle_alpha   90.00
_cell.angle_beta   90.00
_cell.angle_gamma   90.00
#
_symmetry.space_group_name_H-M   'P 1'
#
loop_
_entity.id
_entity.type
_entity.pdbx_description
1 polymer ?
#
loop_
_entity_poly.entity_id
_entity_poly.type
_entity_poly.pdbx_seq_one_letter_code
_entity_poly.pdbx_strand_id
1 'polypeptide(L)'
;MKHRPKLSQNLLALAFYVILSIVVTWPALVHLRDRVLGAYPGDNFQFLWALWYTAHAIIDLHRSPFFDPSIYFPFGFSLFRNLGEVSPATILVSVPLTRSLGEVATYNLLIITSFALTGFATFLLARALRAGFPGALVAGIGVGFCSYHFAHAGGHLSLASTQWIPFFFLYLERTVRQPGLRHGLLTGLFYGLSALVSWYYASLLPIAAVLYLSLRLNYFKHPKRLARLIKPGLAAVACSAVLVLPFAVPYVLALKHGTMETRSLEESQAFSASVADFFIPSVRHPLFGRWIAQHWRSGANGLWGEWEVYLGTLIVPLALLGIIRSKDRRITAGLIAMGAGAFVLALGPTLYFVHPPSLRSAANLAPLSHIPLPVLALKDIPPFSFLRCWARMGLFLELAVSLLAAKGLTYLLELLPRRAIARHAVAIIVISLATLDSMAVPFGMALVAPRPVDRWLAAQPGKFAVMEYPIPEHAYSGPAMYSTRLSGKQIIMGYGSNPPNLRYFETLSTFPSPQALDLLQRWGTRFVLVDEKLYQRGSEFWQLWQTWASLEPAIRDSSRLQEVTALEGIHVYKLKSREIQPLSGELVSNPGFESESGGEIQGWTLVGHPRIGRSGTKAHNGSNSCCVTTSDYLVSNPIPIESGRCYLLELFNRRARSKPAQVRLQVIWLDAAQHPLEPSTAAIRVVEATGQWQPARDEFLAPAGSRYAMIYAVTHSGTACLDDYSLREISSDCEPNLSAIPNPAVRSPGAKQSRSSISWNSHSGAGAHVGLSINGQPETRFAEGPAGMRIFDIETGSRWEFRLYDGMSSAPVRTTAVTSETIPPLSASPVIFQSPSAPGKTTISWNMPNHSEAEVWVSHDGNPEQLFVRGASGSQDAPWIARGSTYEFRLYAALPKRRLIGKLTVRATEPSP
;
A
#
# COMPACT_ATOMS: atom_id res chain seq x y z
N MET A 1 32.47 44.41 18.63
CA MET A 1 33.47 43.64 17.85
C MET A 1 32.83 42.40 17.24
N LYS A 2 32.85 42.26 15.90
CA LYS A 2 32.36 41.08 15.17
C LYS A 2 33.36 39.93 15.38
N HIS A 3 33.15 39.05 16.37
CA HIS A 3 33.90 37.80 16.49
C HIS A 3 33.50 36.84 15.35
N ARG A 4 34.10 37.01 14.16
CA ARG A 4 34.16 35.91 13.20
C ARG A 4 35.06 34.84 13.82
N PRO A 5 34.61 33.59 14.02
CA PRO A 5 35.51 32.52 14.45
C PRO A 5 36.66 32.43 13.43
N LYS A 6 37.90 32.35 13.93
CA LYS A 6 39.06 32.17 13.06
C LYS A 6 38.91 30.81 12.37
N LEU A 7 39.19 30.72 11.06
CA LEU A 7 39.12 29.48 10.27
C LEU A 7 39.84 28.32 10.99
N SER A 8 40.95 28.60 11.67
CA SER A 8 41.70 27.65 12.49
C SER A 8 40.88 26.99 13.61
N GLN A 9 39.96 27.70 14.26
CA GLN A 9 39.11 27.12 15.31
C GLN A 9 38.08 26.15 14.74
N ASN A 10 37.52 26.47 13.57
CA ASN A 10 36.57 25.57 12.93
C ASN A 10 37.26 24.29 12.45
N LEU A 11 38.47 24.41 11.88
CA LEU A 11 39.27 23.25 11.48
C LEU A 11 39.67 22.39 12.70
N LEU A 12 40.05 23.02 13.81
CA LEU A 12 40.35 22.30 15.06
C LEU A 12 39.12 21.55 15.59
N ALA A 13 37.94 22.17 15.59
CA ALA A 13 36.71 21.52 16.01
C ALA A 13 36.33 20.35 15.09
N LEU A 14 36.47 20.52 13.78
CA LEU A 14 36.22 19.44 12.82
C LEU A 14 37.19 18.27 13.04
N ALA A 15 38.49 18.56 13.18
CA ALA A 15 39.51 17.54 13.48
C ALA A 15 39.22 16.81 14.80
N PHE A 16 38.82 17.54 15.84
CA PHE A 16 38.41 16.96 17.12
C PHE A 16 37.25 15.96 16.95
N TYR A 17 36.19 16.34 16.25
CA TYR A 17 35.05 15.44 16.04
C TYR A 17 35.38 14.26 15.13
N VAL A 18 36.22 14.44 14.10
CA VAL A 18 36.69 13.32 13.26
C VAL A 18 37.47 12.31 14.11
N ILE A 19 38.42 12.78 14.92
CA ILE A 19 39.20 11.90 15.81
C ILE A 19 38.26 11.20 16.79
N LEU A 20 37.33 11.92 17.41
CA LEU A 20 36.39 11.34 18.36
C LEU A 20 35.49 10.28 17.68
N SER A 21 34.98 10.54 16.48
CA SER A 21 34.23 9.55 15.68
C SER A 21 35.04 8.29 15.42
N ILE A 22 36.31 8.42 15.07
CA ILE A 22 37.20 7.26 14.87
C ILE A 22 37.40 6.48 16.16
N VAL A 23 37.61 7.17 17.29
CA VAL A 23 37.82 6.53 18.60
C VAL A 23 36.56 5.76 19.04
N VAL A 24 35.37 6.35 18.94
CA VAL A 24 34.14 5.69 19.41
C VAL A 24 33.66 4.57 18.48
N THR A 25 34.07 4.59 17.22
CA THR A 25 33.74 3.53 16.23
C THR A 25 34.87 2.53 16.04
N TRP A 26 35.97 2.65 16.78
CA TRP A 26 37.09 1.71 16.67
C TRP A 26 36.64 0.26 16.94
N PRO A 27 37.06 -0.75 16.14
CA PRO A 27 38.07 -0.72 15.08
C PRO A 27 37.52 -0.61 13.64
N ALA A 28 36.41 0.10 13.39
CA ALA A 28 35.76 0.13 12.08
C ALA A 28 36.65 0.55 10.89
N LEU A 29 37.63 1.44 11.11
CA LEU A 29 38.57 1.82 10.04
C LEU A 29 39.48 0.68 9.58
N VAL A 30 39.81 -0.26 10.48
CA VAL A 30 40.66 -1.43 10.16
C VAL A 30 39.84 -2.52 9.47
N HIS A 31 38.56 -2.66 9.82
CA HIS A 31 37.64 -3.63 9.24
C HIS A 31 36.65 -3.02 8.25
N LEU A 32 37.12 -2.02 7.48
CA LEU A 32 36.24 -1.18 6.69
C LEU A 32 35.43 -1.96 5.64
N ARG A 33 35.93 -3.09 5.16
CA ARG A 33 35.35 -3.85 4.04
C ARG A 33 34.74 -5.21 4.41
N ASP A 34 35.20 -5.81 5.50
CA ASP A 34 34.84 -7.16 5.92
C ASP A 34 33.83 -7.18 7.08
N ARG A 35 33.67 -6.06 7.80
CA ARG A 35 32.70 -5.95 8.89
C ARG A 35 31.89 -4.67 8.78
N VAL A 36 30.62 -4.74 9.14
CA VAL A 36 29.71 -3.59 9.16
C VAL A 36 29.47 -3.15 10.60
N LEU A 37 29.42 -1.83 10.85
CA LEU A 37 29.06 -1.27 12.15
C LEU A 37 27.67 -1.76 12.60
N GLY A 38 27.57 -2.08 13.89
CA GLY A 38 26.40 -2.72 14.51
C GLY A 38 26.66 -4.19 14.85
N ALA A 39 26.41 -4.58 16.09
CA ALA A 39 26.71 -5.93 16.59
C ALA A 39 25.86 -7.03 15.95
N TYR A 40 24.62 -6.72 15.57
CA TYR A 40 23.66 -7.70 15.07
C TYR A 40 23.43 -7.51 13.57
N PRO A 41 23.41 -8.61 12.78
CA PRO A 41 23.08 -8.56 11.37
C PRO A 41 21.55 -8.40 11.21
N GLY A 42 21.10 -7.21 10.85
CA GLY A 42 19.69 -6.84 10.69
C GLY A 42 19.52 -5.74 9.66
N ASP A 43 19.00 -4.58 10.08
CA ASP A 43 18.76 -3.43 9.21
C ASP A 43 20.03 -2.89 8.52
N ASN A 44 21.20 -3.01 9.16
CA ASN A 44 22.48 -2.69 8.52
C ASN A 44 22.67 -3.46 7.20
N PHE A 45 22.33 -4.75 7.14
CA PHE A 45 22.43 -5.55 5.90
C PHE A 45 21.40 -5.15 4.84
N GLN A 46 20.22 -4.68 5.25
CA GLN A 46 19.25 -4.10 4.31
C GLN A 46 19.82 -2.83 3.66
N PHE A 47 20.50 -1.96 4.43
CA PHE A 47 21.16 -0.78 3.87
C PHE A 47 22.40 -1.13 3.03
N LEU A 48 23.15 -2.20 3.37
CA LEU A 48 24.20 -2.72 2.49
C LEU A 48 23.63 -3.14 1.13
N TRP A 49 22.51 -3.89 1.14
CA TRP A 49 21.81 -4.24 -0.08
C TRP A 49 21.37 -2.98 -0.83
N ALA A 50 20.80 -1.98 -0.15
CA ALA A 50 20.28 -0.79 -0.81
C ALA A 50 21.40 0.05 -1.47
N LEU A 51 22.55 0.17 -0.81
CA LEU A 51 23.75 0.79 -1.38
C LEU A 51 24.24 0.04 -2.61
N TRP A 52 24.42 -1.28 -2.49
CA TRP A 52 24.88 -2.12 -3.59
C TRP A 52 23.90 -2.09 -4.77
N TYR A 53 22.62 -2.42 -4.54
CA TYR A 53 21.62 -2.57 -5.57
C TYR A 53 21.42 -1.26 -6.34
N THR A 54 21.42 -0.12 -5.64
CA THR A 54 21.29 1.19 -6.30
C THR A 54 22.48 1.45 -7.23
N ALA A 55 23.71 1.21 -6.77
CA ALA A 55 24.89 1.36 -7.60
C ALA A 55 24.88 0.38 -8.78
N HIS A 56 24.53 -0.89 -8.53
CA HIS A 56 24.44 -1.94 -9.54
C HIS A 56 23.37 -1.64 -10.60
N ALA A 57 22.18 -1.20 -10.18
CA ALA A 57 21.08 -0.87 -11.08
C ALA A 57 21.43 0.30 -12.01
N ILE A 58 22.05 1.36 -11.47
CA ILE A 58 22.41 2.56 -12.23
C ILE A 58 23.61 2.30 -13.14
N ILE A 59 24.69 1.70 -12.61
CA ILE A 59 25.99 1.63 -13.29
C ILE A 59 26.10 0.38 -14.16
N ASP A 60 25.67 -0.77 -13.66
CA ASP A 60 25.91 -2.05 -14.36
C ASP A 60 24.68 -2.42 -15.22
N LEU A 61 23.47 -2.27 -14.67
CA LEU A 61 22.22 -2.68 -15.34
C LEU A 61 21.57 -1.56 -16.19
N HIS A 62 22.02 -0.31 -16.05
CA HIS A 62 21.47 0.86 -16.75
C HIS A 62 19.94 0.99 -16.64
N ARG A 63 19.39 0.70 -15.44
CA ARG A 63 17.96 0.72 -15.16
C ARG A 63 17.64 1.57 -13.92
N SER A 64 16.35 1.87 -13.77
CA SER A 64 15.85 2.53 -12.55
C SER A 64 16.18 1.71 -11.30
N PRO A 65 16.76 2.32 -10.24
CA PRO A 65 17.07 1.63 -8.99
C PRO A 65 15.83 1.42 -8.10
N PHE A 66 14.65 1.88 -8.51
CA PHE A 66 13.45 1.89 -7.66
C PHE A 66 12.68 0.56 -7.63
N PHE A 67 13.04 -0.41 -8.46
CA PHE A 67 12.41 -1.72 -8.50
C PHE A 67 13.44 -2.83 -8.71
N ASP A 68 13.44 -3.86 -7.87
CA ASP A 68 14.22 -5.09 -8.03
C ASP A 68 13.31 -6.32 -8.20
N PRO A 69 13.27 -6.97 -9.38
CA PRO A 69 12.49 -8.19 -9.58
C PRO A 69 13.08 -9.43 -8.87
N SER A 70 14.25 -9.33 -8.23
CA SER A 70 14.93 -10.48 -7.61
C SER A 70 14.45 -10.80 -6.20
N ILE A 71 13.83 -9.84 -5.50
CA ILE A 71 13.31 -10.00 -4.14
C ILE A 71 11.78 -10.03 -4.19
N TYR A 72 11.18 -10.85 -3.31
CA TYR A 72 9.75 -11.16 -3.36
C TYR A 72 9.33 -11.71 -4.72
N PHE A 73 10.15 -12.55 -5.34
CA PHE A 73 9.80 -13.16 -6.62
C PHE A 73 8.48 -13.96 -6.48
N PRO A 74 7.54 -13.89 -7.45
CA PRO A 74 7.60 -13.20 -8.75
C PRO A 74 7.12 -11.73 -8.74
N PHE A 75 6.76 -11.18 -7.58
CA PHE A 75 6.14 -9.84 -7.46
C PHE A 75 7.14 -8.69 -7.60
N GLY A 76 8.37 -8.88 -7.11
CA GLY A 76 9.41 -7.86 -7.10
C GLY A 76 9.32 -6.89 -5.92
N PHE A 77 10.42 -6.18 -5.70
CA PHE A 77 10.64 -5.25 -4.60
C PHE A 77 10.66 -3.81 -5.10
N SER A 78 9.71 -2.99 -4.67
CA SER A 78 9.68 -1.55 -4.93
C SER A 78 10.26 -0.78 -3.75
N LEU A 79 11.25 0.07 -3.99
CA LEU A 79 11.86 0.90 -2.93
C LEU A 79 10.81 1.80 -2.26
N PHE A 80 9.85 2.34 -3.01
CA PHE A 80 8.82 3.23 -2.45
C PHE A 80 7.78 2.48 -1.60
N ARG A 81 7.40 1.27 -2.00
CA ARG A 81 6.36 0.47 -1.32
C ARG A 81 6.94 -0.31 -0.15
N ASN A 82 8.06 -0.98 -0.39
CA ASN A 82 8.59 -2.01 0.51
C ASN A 82 9.60 -1.43 1.50
N LEU A 83 10.34 -0.40 1.13
CA LEU A 83 11.37 0.21 1.96
C LEU A 83 10.74 1.42 2.69
N GLY A 84 10.27 1.20 3.92
CA GLY A 84 9.59 2.22 4.73
C GLY A 84 10.41 3.49 5.00
N GLU A 85 11.73 3.43 4.82
CA GLU A 85 12.65 4.57 4.88
C GLU A 85 13.59 4.60 3.67
N VAL A 86 13.12 5.13 2.54
CA VAL A 86 14.03 5.44 1.43
C VAL A 86 14.91 6.62 1.88
N SER A 87 16.23 6.46 1.84
CA SER A 87 17.20 7.56 2.06
C SER A 87 17.85 8.02 0.74
N PRO A 88 17.11 8.62 -0.23
CA PRO A 88 17.69 9.04 -1.50
C PRO A 88 18.93 9.91 -1.36
N ALA A 89 18.94 10.86 -0.42
CA ALA A 89 20.06 11.78 -0.27
C ALA A 89 21.36 11.06 0.11
N THR A 90 21.26 10.01 0.94
CA THR A 90 22.42 9.24 1.38
C THR A 90 22.82 8.20 0.35
N ILE A 91 21.86 7.47 -0.21
CA ILE A 91 22.14 6.33 -1.10
C ILE A 91 22.56 6.80 -2.50
N LEU A 92 21.86 7.77 -3.11
CA LEU A 92 22.19 8.22 -4.46
C LEU A 92 23.51 8.97 -4.51
N VAL A 93 23.78 9.82 -3.52
CA VAL A 93 25.04 10.58 -3.43
C VAL A 93 26.24 9.65 -3.19
N SER A 94 26.02 8.50 -2.56
CA SER A 94 27.09 7.54 -2.27
C SER A 94 27.34 6.52 -3.38
N VAL A 95 26.58 6.55 -4.50
CA VAL A 95 26.79 5.63 -5.64
C VAL A 95 28.25 5.59 -6.13
N PRO A 96 28.95 6.73 -6.34
CA PRO A 96 30.36 6.69 -6.75
C PRO A 96 31.28 6.05 -5.69
N LEU A 97 30.96 6.26 -4.41
CA LEU A 97 31.72 5.69 -3.30
C LEU A 97 31.50 4.18 -3.22
N THR A 98 30.25 3.72 -3.34
CA THR A 98 29.90 2.29 -3.36
C THR A 98 30.55 1.58 -4.52
N ARG A 99 30.58 2.17 -5.71
CA ARG A 99 31.22 1.55 -6.87
C ARG A 99 32.74 1.40 -6.73
N SER A 100 33.39 2.32 -6.01
CA SER A 100 34.85 2.36 -5.87
C SER A 100 35.37 1.61 -4.65
N LEU A 101 34.68 1.68 -3.51
CA LEU A 101 35.12 1.09 -2.24
C LEU A 101 34.35 -0.17 -1.84
N GLY A 102 33.17 -0.41 -2.42
CA GLY A 102 32.21 -1.41 -2.00
C GLY A 102 31.21 -0.89 -0.96
N GLU A 103 30.05 -1.54 -0.90
CA GLU A 103 28.90 -1.21 -0.07
C GLU A 103 29.21 -1.21 1.43
N VAL A 104 30.05 -2.14 1.90
CA VAL A 104 30.44 -2.26 3.32
C VAL A 104 31.28 -1.06 3.75
N ALA A 105 32.29 -0.70 2.95
CA ALA A 105 33.15 0.45 3.22
C ALA A 105 32.37 1.75 3.14
N THR A 106 31.49 1.90 2.14
CA THR A 106 30.61 3.06 2.05
C THR A 106 29.74 3.21 3.28
N TYR A 107 29.06 2.14 3.72
CA TYR A 107 28.20 2.19 4.91
C TYR A 107 28.98 2.66 6.14
N ASN A 108 30.13 2.03 6.42
CA ASN A 108 30.96 2.37 7.58
C ASN A 108 31.44 3.83 7.53
N LEU A 109 31.90 4.31 6.37
CA LEU A 109 32.33 5.70 6.20
C LEU A 109 31.17 6.68 6.41
N LEU A 110 29.97 6.37 5.91
CA LEU A 110 28.79 7.21 6.10
C LEU A 110 28.40 7.30 7.59
N ILE A 111 28.44 6.18 8.32
CA ILE A 111 28.20 6.19 9.76
C ILE A 111 29.27 7.01 10.49
N ILE A 112 30.57 6.74 10.28
CA ILE A 112 31.67 7.47 10.95
C ILE A 112 31.58 8.97 10.68
N THR A 113 31.34 9.36 9.43
CA THR A 113 31.23 10.77 9.05
C THR A 113 29.97 11.43 9.59
N SER A 114 28.87 10.69 9.81
CA SER A 114 27.66 11.25 10.40
C SER A 114 27.91 11.80 11.82
N PHE A 115 28.62 11.06 12.69
CA PHE A 115 29.00 11.55 14.03
C PHE A 115 29.78 12.86 13.95
N ALA A 116 30.82 12.88 13.10
CA ALA A 116 31.73 14.01 13.00
C ALA A 116 31.01 15.27 12.46
N LEU A 117 30.17 15.08 11.43
CA LEU A 117 29.45 16.18 10.79
C LEU A 117 28.31 16.69 11.67
N THR A 118 27.59 15.83 12.39
CA THR A 118 26.56 16.26 13.35
C THR A 118 27.16 17.07 14.49
N GLY A 119 28.26 16.58 15.07
CA GLY A 119 28.99 17.32 16.11
C GLY A 119 29.49 18.67 15.60
N PHE A 120 30.11 18.70 14.42
CA PHE A 120 30.64 19.92 13.82
C PHE A 120 29.53 20.93 13.45
N ALA A 121 28.43 20.48 12.84
CA ALA A 121 27.30 21.33 12.49
C ALA A 121 26.66 21.95 13.74
N THR A 122 26.54 21.17 14.82
CA THR A 122 26.04 21.64 16.12
C THR A 122 26.99 22.62 16.77
N PHE A 123 28.31 22.39 16.70
CA PHE A 123 29.32 23.37 17.12
C PHE A 123 29.14 24.71 16.38
N LEU A 124 28.98 24.68 15.05
CA LEU A 124 28.77 25.90 14.26
C LEU A 124 27.47 26.63 14.65
N LEU A 125 26.40 25.89 14.91
CA LEU A 125 25.14 26.42 15.42
C LEU A 125 25.33 27.07 16.80
N ALA A 126 25.97 26.39 17.75
CA ALA A 126 26.26 26.91 19.08
C ALA A 126 27.10 28.21 19.01
N ARG A 127 28.10 28.26 18.13
CA ARG A 127 28.90 29.47 17.87
C ARG A 127 28.04 30.59 17.27
N ALA A 128 27.12 30.27 16.36
CA ALA A 128 26.16 31.26 15.85
C ALA A 128 25.21 31.76 16.95
N LEU A 129 24.89 30.93 17.94
CA LEU A 129 24.14 31.29 19.15
C LEU A 129 24.99 31.94 20.26
N ARG A 130 26.23 32.35 19.93
CA ARG A 130 27.18 33.08 20.80
C ARG A 130 27.74 32.28 21.98
N ALA A 131 27.71 30.95 21.94
CA ALA A 131 28.47 30.14 22.89
C ALA A 131 29.98 30.32 22.67
N GLY A 132 30.78 30.24 23.73
CA GLY A 132 32.24 30.16 23.71
C GLY A 132 32.74 28.89 23.00
N PHE A 133 34.04 28.81 22.71
CA PHE A 133 34.61 27.67 21.98
C PHE A 133 34.41 26.33 22.74
N PRO A 134 34.74 26.21 24.04
CA PRO A 134 34.50 24.97 24.79
C PRO A 134 33.03 24.61 24.92
N GLY A 135 32.17 25.60 25.17
CA GLY A 135 30.71 25.41 25.23
C GLY A 135 30.15 24.87 23.92
N ALA A 136 30.62 25.40 22.78
CA ALA A 136 30.22 24.89 21.47
C ALA A 136 30.75 23.46 21.21
N LEU A 137 31.93 23.11 21.71
CA LEU A 137 32.44 21.74 21.61
C LEU A 137 31.53 20.75 22.37
N VAL A 138 31.15 21.10 23.59
CA VAL A 138 30.22 20.30 24.41
C VAL A 138 28.86 20.16 23.74
N ALA A 139 28.34 21.21 23.10
CA ALA A 139 27.08 21.11 22.35
C ALA A 139 27.16 20.07 21.21
N GLY A 140 28.27 20.04 20.47
CA GLY A 140 28.44 19.06 19.41
C GLY A 140 28.69 17.64 19.93
N ILE A 141 29.29 17.48 21.12
CA ILE A 141 29.35 16.17 21.79
C ILE A 141 27.94 15.71 22.15
N GLY A 142 27.17 16.56 22.83
CA GLY A 142 25.83 16.24 23.31
C GLY A 142 24.82 15.91 22.22
N VAL A 143 25.05 16.28 20.95
CA VAL A 143 24.15 15.90 19.84
C VAL A 143 24.78 14.89 18.89
N GLY A 144 26.05 15.09 18.52
CA GLY A 144 26.73 14.21 17.58
C GLY A 144 27.10 12.86 18.16
N PHE A 145 27.15 12.74 19.49
CA PHE A 145 27.55 11.52 20.21
C PHE A 145 26.54 11.18 21.31
N CYS A 146 25.26 11.55 21.15
CA CYS A 146 24.22 11.16 22.11
C CYS A 146 23.80 9.70 21.95
N SER A 147 23.11 9.17 22.96
CA SER A 147 22.62 7.79 22.96
C SER A 147 21.74 7.48 21.74
N TYR A 148 20.94 8.45 21.28
CA TYR A 148 20.12 8.33 20.07
C TYR A 148 20.96 8.04 18.83
N HIS A 149 22.04 8.81 18.62
CA HIS A 149 22.91 8.63 17.45
C HIS A 149 23.62 7.28 17.53
N PHE A 150 24.12 6.90 18.71
CA PHE A 150 24.73 5.58 18.92
C PHE A 150 23.75 4.42 18.65
N ALA A 151 22.52 4.49 19.14
CA ALA A 151 21.52 3.44 18.93
C ALA A 151 21.19 3.24 17.45
N HIS A 152 20.97 4.34 16.73
CA HIS A 152 20.60 4.27 15.32
C HIS A 152 21.77 3.95 14.39
N ALA A 153 22.99 4.38 14.71
CA ALA A 153 24.16 4.01 13.92
C ALA A 153 24.42 2.49 13.94
N GLY A 154 23.79 1.72 14.84
CA GLY A 154 23.87 0.25 14.89
C GLY A 154 23.08 -0.48 13.79
N GLY A 155 22.29 0.22 12.98
CA GLY A 155 21.49 -0.43 11.91
C GLY A 155 20.78 0.53 10.97
N HIS A 156 20.41 1.72 11.44
CA HIS A 156 19.58 2.70 10.74
C HIS A 156 20.42 3.82 10.11
N LEU A 157 20.96 3.59 8.91
CA LEU A 157 21.77 4.59 8.19
C LEU A 157 21.02 5.92 7.98
N SER A 158 19.72 5.83 7.69
CA SER A 158 18.78 6.95 7.59
C SER A 158 18.79 7.82 8.85
N LEU A 159 18.60 7.20 10.02
CA LEU A 159 18.45 7.90 11.30
C LEU A 159 19.80 8.30 11.93
N ALA A 160 20.89 7.64 11.56
CA ALA A 160 22.23 8.07 11.95
C ALA A 160 22.66 9.37 11.21
N SER A 161 22.09 9.64 10.04
CA SER A 161 22.48 10.78 9.18
C SER A 161 21.86 12.11 9.64
N THR A 162 22.14 12.52 10.89
CA THR A 162 21.54 13.68 11.56
C THR A 162 22.17 15.04 11.23
N GLN A 163 23.28 15.07 10.49
CA GLN A 163 24.12 16.27 10.30
C GLN A 163 23.41 17.46 9.65
N TRP A 164 22.37 17.20 8.86
CA TRP A 164 21.60 18.24 8.18
C TRP A 164 20.70 19.03 9.13
N ILE A 165 20.29 18.44 10.26
CA ILE A 165 19.38 19.06 11.23
C ILE A 165 20.04 20.29 11.90
N PRO A 166 21.26 20.22 12.46
CA PRO A 166 21.91 21.42 13.01
C PRO A 166 22.24 22.47 11.93
N PHE A 167 22.56 22.05 10.69
CA PHE A 167 22.75 23.00 9.58
C PHE A 167 21.44 23.73 9.23
N PHE A 168 20.31 23.03 9.23
CA PHE A 168 19.00 23.65 9.06
C PHE A 168 18.76 24.74 10.11
N PHE A 169 18.95 24.44 11.40
CA PHE A 169 18.75 25.43 12.47
C PHE A 169 19.77 26.58 12.42
N LEU A 170 21.01 26.31 11.98
CA LEU A 170 22.03 27.34 11.77
C LEU A 170 21.58 28.35 10.72
N TYR A 171 21.08 27.88 9.58
CA TYR A 171 20.62 28.76 8.51
C TYR A 171 19.25 29.37 8.80
N LEU A 172 18.37 28.66 9.52
CA LEU A 172 17.12 29.22 10.03
C LEU A 172 17.38 30.44 10.94
N GLU A 173 18.28 30.30 11.92
CA GLU A 173 18.65 31.42 12.80
C GLU A 173 19.36 32.55 12.05
N ARG A 174 20.19 32.23 11.03
CA ARG A 174 20.78 33.25 10.15
C ARG A 174 19.71 34.01 9.36
N THR A 175 18.72 33.33 8.81
CA THR A 175 17.58 33.94 8.11
C THR A 175 16.79 34.87 9.05
N VAL A 176 16.54 34.43 10.29
CA VAL A 176 15.82 35.24 11.31
C VAL A 176 16.62 36.49 11.73
N ARG A 177 17.95 36.38 11.79
CA ARG A 177 18.84 37.52 12.15
C ARG A 177 19.09 38.47 10.99
N GLN A 178 19.33 37.93 9.81
CA GLN A 178 19.73 38.63 8.60
C GLN A 178 18.90 38.08 7.43
N PRO A 179 17.67 38.60 7.22
CA PRO A 179 16.80 38.11 6.15
C PRO A 179 17.47 38.28 4.78
N GLY A 180 17.68 37.18 4.07
CA GLY A 180 18.32 37.17 2.76
C GLY A 180 18.08 35.86 2.03
N LEU A 181 17.96 35.91 0.70
CA LEU A 181 17.60 34.77 -0.14
C LEU A 181 18.58 33.60 0.01
N ARG A 182 19.88 33.88 0.09
CA ARG A 182 20.92 32.85 0.30
C ARG A 182 20.66 32.03 1.57
N HIS A 183 20.26 32.68 2.66
CA HIS A 183 20.00 31.97 3.92
C HIS A 183 18.70 31.18 3.84
N GLY A 184 17.66 31.73 3.19
CA GLY A 184 16.42 31.00 2.90
C GLY A 184 16.65 29.74 2.05
N LEU A 185 17.39 29.85 0.94
CA LEU A 185 17.75 28.73 0.08
C LEU A 185 18.53 27.65 0.83
N LEU A 186 19.50 28.04 1.69
CA LEU A 186 20.24 27.08 2.49
C LEU A 186 19.38 26.43 3.58
N THR A 187 18.43 27.16 4.19
CA THR A 187 17.41 26.57 5.07
C THR A 187 16.58 25.52 4.32
N GLY A 188 16.13 25.83 3.10
CA GLY A 188 15.40 24.89 2.25
C GLY A 188 16.22 23.67 1.85
N LEU A 189 17.48 23.87 1.45
CA LEU A 189 18.42 22.79 1.11
C LEU A 189 18.62 21.82 2.28
N PHE A 190 18.93 22.32 3.48
CA PHE A 190 19.19 21.44 4.62
C PHE A 190 17.91 20.77 5.15
N TYR A 191 16.75 21.41 5.01
CA TYR A 191 15.47 20.72 5.22
C TYR A 191 15.29 19.60 4.19
N GLY A 192 15.45 19.90 2.90
CA GLY A 192 15.28 18.92 1.82
C GLY A 192 16.21 17.72 1.97
N LEU A 193 17.48 17.95 2.31
CA LEU A 193 18.43 16.88 2.63
C LEU A 193 18.00 16.07 3.86
N SER A 194 17.51 16.71 4.93
CA SER A 194 17.00 15.99 6.11
C SER A 194 15.80 15.11 5.75
N ALA A 195 14.86 15.65 4.96
CA ALA A 195 13.66 14.95 4.52
C ALA A 195 13.97 13.76 3.61
N LEU A 196 14.96 13.91 2.71
CA LEU A 196 15.42 12.85 1.81
C LEU A 196 16.41 11.87 2.46
N VAL A 197 16.76 12.09 3.73
CA VAL A 197 17.48 11.11 4.55
C VAL A 197 16.48 10.22 5.30
N SER A 198 15.40 10.81 5.84
CA SER A 198 14.31 10.08 6.50
C SER A 198 13.01 10.86 6.48
N TRP A 199 11.90 10.18 6.19
CA TRP A 199 10.55 10.75 6.29
C TRP A 199 10.18 11.16 7.73
N TYR A 200 10.85 10.58 8.74
CA TYR A 200 10.73 11.07 10.12
C TYR A 200 11.24 12.50 10.24
N TYR A 201 12.39 12.82 9.65
CA TYR A 201 12.93 14.18 9.70
C TYR A 201 12.14 15.14 8.82
N ALA A 202 11.54 14.66 7.73
CA ALA A 202 10.59 15.46 6.93
C ALA A 202 9.41 15.95 7.80
N SER A 203 8.89 15.11 8.69
CA SER A 203 7.73 15.43 9.53
C SER A 203 8.07 16.11 10.85
N LEU A 204 9.14 15.69 11.55
CA LEU A 204 9.46 16.16 12.89
C LEU A 204 10.25 17.49 12.90
N LEU A 205 11.11 17.72 11.90
CA LEU A 205 11.94 18.93 11.83
C LEU A 205 11.11 20.22 11.69
N PRO A 206 10.04 20.29 10.87
CA PRO A 206 9.13 21.44 10.83
C PRO A 206 8.47 21.73 12.17
N ILE A 207 8.05 20.70 12.92
CA ILE A 207 7.45 20.86 14.24
C ILE A 207 8.45 21.52 15.19
N ALA A 208 9.67 20.99 15.27
CA ALA A 208 10.73 21.56 16.10
C ALA A 208 11.07 23.01 15.67
N ALA A 209 11.07 23.30 14.37
CA ALA A 209 11.29 24.64 13.85
C ALA A 209 10.18 25.62 14.26
N VAL A 210 8.91 25.20 14.17
CA VAL A 210 7.75 26.01 14.59
C VAL A 210 7.81 26.26 16.10
N LEU A 211 8.07 25.23 16.90
CA LEU A 211 8.23 25.36 18.35
C LEU A 211 9.37 26.33 18.69
N TYR A 212 10.52 26.23 18.03
CA TYR A 212 11.62 27.18 18.20
C TYR A 212 11.21 28.62 17.84
N LEU A 213 10.58 28.81 16.68
CA LEU A 213 10.18 30.12 16.16
C LEU A 213 9.08 30.79 17.01
N SER A 214 8.22 30.01 17.67
CA SER A 214 7.08 30.49 18.46
C SER A 214 7.47 31.52 19.53
N LEU A 215 8.54 31.26 20.30
CA LEU A 215 9.06 32.18 21.33
C LEU A 215 10.32 32.93 20.90
N ARG A 216 10.93 32.53 19.77
CA ARG A 216 12.10 33.22 19.20
C ARG A 216 11.73 34.51 18.48
N LEU A 217 10.60 34.54 17.78
CA LEU A 217 10.07 35.71 17.10
C LEU A 217 9.12 36.50 18.01
N ASN A 218 9.00 37.80 17.77
CA ASN A 218 8.02 38.63 18.47
C ASN A 218 7.01 39.15 17.45
N TYR A 219 6.01 38.31 17.18
CA TYR A 219 5.02 38.48 16.11
C TYR A 219 4.25 39.80 16.23
N PHE A 220 3.87 40.16 17.45
CA PHE A 220 3.05 41.34 17.72
C PHE A 220 3.82 42.67 17.75
N LYS A 221 5.09 42.67 18.18
CA LYS A 221 5.86 43.93 18.33
C LYS A 221 6.61 44.37 17.07
N HIS A 222 6.85 43.48 16.10
CA HIS A 222 7.69 43.81 14.93
C HIS A 222 7.18 43.24 13.58
N PRO A 223 5.99 43.65 13.11
CA PRO A 223 5.40 43.11 11.87
C PRO A 223 6.27 43.35 10.62
N LYS A 224 6.93 44.51 10.50
CA LYS A 224 7.87 44.81 9.40
C LYS A 224 9.07 43.85 9.36
N ARG A 225 9.46 43.27 10.50
CA ARG A 225 10.53 42.25 10.55
C ARG A 225 10.03 40.91 10.03
N LEU A 226 8.79 40.54 10.37
CA LEU A 226 8.15 39.32 9.87
C LEU A 226 7.93 39.38 8.35
N ALA A 227 7.49 40.53 7.83
CA ALA A 227 7.34 40.74 6.39
C ALA A 227 8.64 40.51 5.60
N ARG A 228 9.80 40.89 6.17
CA ARG A 228 11.12 40.64 5.57
C ARG A 228 11.50 39.16 5.53
N LEU A 229 10.85 38.29 6.31
CA LEU A 229 11.08 36.85 6.31
C LEU A 229 10.28 36.12 5.23
N ILE A 230 9.27 36.75 4.62
CA ILE A 230 8.41 36.12 3.61
C ILE A 230 9.23 35.66 2.40
N LYS A 231 10.01 36.55 1.78
CA LYS A 231 10.83 36.22 0.60
C LYS A 231 11.82 35.06 0.85
N PRO A 232 12.67 35.09 1.90
CA PRO A 232 13.55 33.95 2.17
C PRO A 232 12.79 32.70 2.64
N GLY A 233 11.63 32.85 3.29
CA GLY A 233 10.75 31.73 3.65
C GLY A 233 10.19 31.02 2.41
N LEU A 234 9.69 31.77 1.43
CA LEU A 234 9.25 31.25 0.14
C LEU A 234 10.41 30.59 -0.62
N ALA A 235 11.60 31.17 -0.60
CA ALA A 235 12.79 30.56 -1.19
C ALA A 235 13.16 29.23 -0.51
N ALA A 236 13.02 29.14 0.81
CA ALA A 236 13.22 27.89 1.55
C ALA A 236 12.20 26.84 1.11
N VAL A 237 10.91 27.17 1.11
CA VAL A 237 9.82 26.27 0.69
C VAL A 237 10.00 25.80 -0.75
N ALA A 238 10.31 26.71 -1.68
CA ALA A 238 10.53 26.37 -3.09
C ALA A 238 11.72 25.42 -3.26
N CYS A 239 12.85 25.71 -2.60
CA CYS A 239 14.03 24.85 -2.66
C CYS A 239 13.75 23.45 -2.07
N SER A 240 13.07 23.38 -0.93
CA SER A 240 12.64 22.12 -0.33
C SER A 240 11.69 21.33 -1.23
N ALA A 241 10.71 22.00 -1.84
CA ALA A 241 9.73 21.37 -2.71
C ALA A 241 10.39 20.75 -3.95
N VAL A 242 11.32 21.47 -4.59
CA VAL A 242 12.08 20.96 -5.76
C VAL A 242 12.84 19.68 -5.42
N LEU A 243 13.41 19.59 -4.21
CA LEU A 243 14.17 18.41 -3.78
C LEU A 243 13.26 17.24 -3.37
N VAL A 244 12.18 17.51 -2.63
CA VAL A 244 11.39 16.48 -1.94
C VAL A 244 10.24 15.94 -2.80
N LEU A 245 9.59 16.78 -3.61
CA LEU A 245 8.40 16.37 -4.37
C LEU A 245 8.62 15.17 -5.31
N PRO A 246 9.75 15.04 -6.03
CA PRO A 246 9.98 13.87 -6.90
C PRO A 246 9.93 12.53 -6.15
N PHE A 247 10.23 12.52 -4.85
CA PHE A 247 10.20 11.33 -4.00
C PHE A 247 8.91 11.22 -3.18
N ALA A 248 8.30 12.35 -2.82
CA ALA A 248 7.06 12.37 -2.06
C ALA A 248 5.83 11.99 -2.92
N VAL A 249 5.80 12.39 -4.20
CA VAL A 249 4.65 12.13 -5.09
C VAL A 249 4.37 10.62 -5.28
N PRO A 250 5.35 9.77 -5.63
CA PRO A 250 5.12 8.32 -5.72
C PRO A 250 4.61 7.72 -4.42
N TYR A 251 5.10 8.22 -3.27
CA TYR A 251 4.66 7.78 -1.95
C TYR A 251 3.18 8.13 -1.70
N VAL A 252 2.76 9.36 -2.00
CA VAL A 252 1.36 9.80 -1.87
C VAL A 252 0.43 9.04 -2.81
N LEU A 253 0.86 8.74 -4.04
CA LEU A 253 0.07 7.94 -4.98
C LEU A 253 -0.10 6.50 -4.49
N ALA A 254 0.96 5.89 -3.94
CA ALA A 254 0.89 4.57 -3.34
C ALA A 254 -0.07 4.52 -2.13
N LEU A 255 -0.14 5.60 -1.34
CA LEU A 255 -1.13 5.75 -0.27
C LEU A 255 -2.56 5.79 -0.80
N LYS A 256 -2.81 6.60 -1.82
CA LYS A 256 -4.14 6.74 -2.41
C LYS A 256 -4.67 5.41 -2.97
N HIS A 257 -3.78 4.53 -3.43
CA HIS A 257 -4.13 3.21 -3.96
C HIS A 257 -4.20 2.10 -2.90
N GLY A 258 -4.15 2.45 -1.60
CA GLY A 258 -4.28 1.47 -0.50
C GLY A 258 -3.13 0.47 -0.41
N THR A 259 -1.98 0.77 -1.01
CA THR A 259 -0.81 -0.15 -1.03
C THR A 259 0.09 -0.03 0.20
N MET A 260 -0.24 0.89 1.11
CA MET A 260 0.46 1.17 2.37
C MET A 260 -0.56 1.47 3.47
N GLU A 261 -0.40 0.85 4.64
CA GLU A 261 -1.30 1.01 5.78
C GLU A 261 -0.85 2.14 6.74
N THR A 262 -1.82 2.73 7.45
CA THR A 262 -1.57 3.65 8.57
C THR A 262 -1.15 2.88 9.83
N ARG A 263 -0.47 3.56 10.75
CA ARG A 263 0.03 2.92 11.97
C ARG A 263 -1.04 2.86 13.05
N SER A 264 -1.18 1.71 13.71
CA SER A 264 -2.16 1.54 14.79
C SER A 264 -1.78 2.38 16.02
N LEU A 265 -2.75 2.67 16.88
CA LEU A 265 -2.50 3.37 18.15
C LEU A 265 -1.53 2.58 19.04
N GLU A 266 -1.67 1.26 19.08
CA GLU A 266 -0.81 0.36 19.84
C GLU A 266 0.64 0.43 19.35
N GLU A 267 0.84 0.40 18.03
CA GLU A 267 2.17 0.53 17.45
C GLU A 267 2.76 1.93 17.75
N SER A 268 1.97 2.99 17.56
CA SER A 268 2.40 4.36 17.87
C SER A 268 2.82 4.52 19.34
N GLN A 269 2.08 3.92 20.27
CA GLN A 269 2.41 3.94 21.70
C GLN A 269 3.66 3.10 22.01
N ALA A 270 3.80 1.91 21.41
CA ALA A 270 4.92 1.01 21.66
C ALA A 270 6.28 1.62 21.28
N PHE A 271 6.32 2.50 20.28
CA PHE A 271 7.52 3.19 19.84
C PHE A 271 7.65 4.64 20.36
N SER A 272 6.92 4.97 21.42
CA SER A 272 7.05 6.25 22.12
C SER A 272 8.00 6.16 23.30
N ALA A 273 8.55 7.28 23.76
CA ALA A 273 9.46 7.29 24.91
C ALA A 273 8.68 7.27 26.23
N SER A 274 9.27 6.68 27.25
CA SER A 274 8.84 6.89 28.64
C SER A 274 9.59 8.08 29.25
N VAL A 275 9.07 8.65 30.34
CA VAL A 275 9.77 9.74 31.06
C VAL A 275 11.15 9.28 31.55
N ALA A 276 11.27 8.02 31.98
CA ALA A 276 12.52 7.47 32.48
C ALA A 276 13.61 7.37 31.40
N ASP A 277 13.26 7.18 30.13
CA ASP A 277 14.22 7.02 29.03
C ASP A 277 15.16 8.23 28.87
N PHE A 278 14.72 9.43 29.28
CA PHE A 278 15.51 10.66 29.21
C PHE A 278 16.61 10.77 30.29
N PHE A 279 16.55 9.93 31.33
CA PHE A 279 17.44 9.98 32.49
C PHE A 279 18.28 8.71 32.66
N ILE A 280 18.13 7.75 31.76
CA ILE A 280 18.73 6.42 31.88
C ILE A 280 19.78 6.24 30.79
N PRO A 281 21.07 6.10 31.16
CA PRO A 281 22.13 5.88 30.20
C PRO A 281 21.91 4.63 29.36
N SER A 282 22.50 4.62 28.16
CA SER A 282 22.54 3.42 27.31
C SER A 282 23.11 2.21 28.07
N VAL A 283 22.61 1.01 27.78
CA VAL A 283 23.21 -0.25 28.28
C VAL A 283 24.63 -0.46 27.79
N ARG A 284 25.04 0.29 26.75
CA ARG A 284 26.42 0.33 26.25
C ARG A 284 27.26 1.43 26.92
N HIS A 285 26.77 2.12 27.95
CA HIS A 285 27.58 3.11 28.65
C HIS A 285 28.77 2.43 29.35
N PRO A 286 30.02 2.91 29.20
CA PRO A 286 31.22 2.22 29.70
C PRO A 286 31.22 1.92 31.21
N LEU A 287 30.67 2.84 32.02
CA LEU A 287 30.69 2.72 33.48
C LEU A 287 29.43 2.11 34.08
N PHE A 288 28.27 2.39 33.47
CA PHE A 288 26.96 2.13 34.07
C PHE A 288 26.14 1.12 33.27
N GLY A 289 26.53 0.82 32.02
CA GLY A 289 25.74 0.05 31.08
C GLY A 289 25.39 -1.35 31.59
N ARG A 290 26.34 -2.06 32.21
CA ARG A 290 26.09 -3.38 32.82
C ARG A 290 25.06 -3.33 33.93
N TRP A 291 25.16 -2.33 34.80
CA TRP A 291 24.22 -2.15 35.90
C TRP A 291 22.81 -1.84 35.38
N ILE A 292 22.69 -0.94 34.38
CA ILE A 292 21.42 -0.60 33.73
C ILE A 292 20.82 -1.83 33.03
N ALA A 293 21.62 -2.62 32.33
CA ALA A 293 21.16 -3.84 31.65
C ALA A 293 20.58 -4.87 32.64
N GLN A 294 21.17 -4.99 33.83
CA GLN A 294 20.75 -5.95 34.86
C GLN A 294 19.53 -5.47 35.67
N HIS A 295 19.44 -4.17 35.97
CA HIS A 295 18.47 -3.66 36.95
C HIS A 295 17.32 -2.85 36.33
N TRP A 296 17.48 -2.35 35.09
CA TRP A 296 16.47 -1.50 34.45
C TRP A 296 15.90 -2.11 33.16
N ARG A 297 16.78 -2.60 32.28
CA ARG A 297 16.42 -3.05 30.92
C ARG A 297 16.21 -4.57 30.82
N SER A 298 15.98 -5.26 31.94
CA SER A 298 15.62 -6.68 31.99
C SER A 298 14.11 -6.89 31.79
N GLY A 299 13.72 -7.90 31.01
CA GLY A 299 12.31 -8.30 30.83
C GLY A 299 11.47 -7.26 30.09
N ALA A 300 10.39 -6.81 30.74
CA ALA A 300 9.42 -5.80 30.33
C ALA A 300 9.93 -4.58 29.55
N ASN A 301 11.09 -4.07 29.99
CA ASN A 301 11.72 -2.85 29.52
C ASN A 301 12.86 -3.14 28.53
N GLY A 302 12.82 -4.32 27.90
CA GLY A 302 13.86 -4.89 27.07
C GLY A 302 14.27 -4.02 25.87
N LEU A 303 15.53 -4.14 25.50
CA LEU A 303 16.30 -3.26 24.62
C LEU A 303 15.72 -3.07 23.21
N TRP A 304 15.12 -1.91 22.98
CA TRP A 304 14.84 -1.37 21.65
C TRP A 304 15.62 -0.07 21.50
N GLY A 305 16.50 0.00 20.49
CA GLY A 305 17.33 1.18 20.23
C GLY A 305 16.52 2.47 20.00
N GLU A 306 15.23 2.34 19.70
CA GLU A 306 14.28 3.43 19.49
C GLU A 306 14.02 4.28 20.76
N TRP A 307 14.28 3.74 21.96
CA TRP A 307 14.06 4.45 23.24
C TRP A 307 15.34 5.07 23.83
N GLU A 308 16.48 5.00 23.15
CA GLU A 308 17.75 5.53 23.67
C GLU A 308 17.83 7.06 23.54
N VAL A 309 17.16 7.81 24.44
CA VAL A 309 17.05 9.29 24.41
C VAL A 309 17.61 9.97 25.67
N TYR A 310 18.64 9.39 26.27
CA TYR A 310 19.31 9.91 27.46
C TYR A 310 19.94 11.29 27.25
N LEU A 311 19.58 12.26 28.11
CA LEU A 311 19.97 13.68 28.03
C LEU A 311 21.35 14.02 28.60
N GLY A 312 22.00 13.08 29.30
CA GLY A 312 23.27 13.35 29.99
C GLY A 312 23.12 14.00 31.37
N THR A 313 23.74 13.38 32.37
CA THR A 313 23.82 13.89 33.75
C THR A 313 24.63 15.19 33.85
N LEU A 314 25.58 15.43 32.95
CA LEU A 314 26.37 16.66 32.91
C LEU A 314 25.71 17.76 32.05
N ILE A 315 25.08 17.36 30.95
CA ILE A 315 24.50 18.29 29.97
C ILE A 315 23.27 19.00 30.56
N VAL A 316 22.42 18.31 31.32
CA VAL A 316 21.22 18.89 31.94
C VAL A 316 21.55 20.01 32.95
N PRO A 317 22.43 19.85 33.97
CA PRO A 317 22.80 20.94 34.87
C PRO A 317 23.44 22.14 34.16
N LEU A 318 24.28 21.89 33.15
CA LEU A 318 24.85 22.98 32.33
C LEU A 318 23.75 23.70 31.54
N ALA A 319 22.75 22.99 31.03
CA ALA A 319 21.61 23.60 30.35
C ALA A 319 20.80 24.49 31.29
N LEU A 320 20.53 24.03 32.52
CA LEU A 320 19.86 24.83 33.56
C LEU A 320 20.65 26.11 33.88
N LEU A 321 21.97 26.01 34.06
CA LEU A 321 22.84 27.19 34.25
C LEU A 321 22.75 28.13 33.04
N GLY A 322 22.73 27.57 31.83
CA GLY A 322 22.58 28.31 30.58
C GLY A 322 21.23 29.02 30.46
N ILE A 323 20.15 28.44 30.98
CA ILE A 323 18.82 29.07 31.06
C ILE A 323 18.86 30.24 32.03
N ILE A 324 19.30 30.01 33.27
CA ILE A 324 19.29 30.99 34.36
C ILE A 324 20.15 32.21 34.01
N ARG A 325 21.30 32.00 33.36
CA ARG A 325 22.30 33.04 33.09
C ARG A 325 22.28 33.55 31.65
N SER A 326 21.27 33.18 30.85
CA SER A 326 21.19 33.61 29.45
C SER A 326 20.97 35.10 29.32
N LYS A 327 21.86 35.78 28.58
CA LYS A 327 21.69 37.18 28.16
C LYS A 327 20.71 37.31 26.98
N ASP A 328 20.59 36.28 26.15
CA ASP A 328 19.74 36.27 24.95
C ASP A 328 18.39 35.55 25.23
N ARG A 329 17.51 36.23 26.00
CA ARG A 329 16.24 35.66 26.51
C ARG A 329 15.35 35.04 25.42
N ARG A 330 15.25 35.64 24.23
CA ARG A 330 14.40 35.10 23.14
C ARG A 330 14.96 33.82 22.51
N ILE A 331 16.28 33.71 22.40
CA ILE A 331 16.90 32.47 21.89
C ILE A 331 16.68 31.36 22.92
N THR A 332 16.88 31.66 24.20
CA THR A 332 16.64 30.70 25.28
C THR A 332 15.17 30.30 25.36
N ALA A 333 14.23 31.24 25.27
CA ALA A 333 12.80 30.92 25.23
C ALA A 333 12.43 30.04 24.03
N GLY A 334 12.96 30.32 22.84
CA GLY A 334 12.78 29.47 21.67
C GLY A 334 13.34 28.05 21.86
N LEU A 335 14.53 27.91 22.44
CA LEU A 335 15.12 26.60 22.74
C LEU A 335 14.31 25.85 23.82
N ILE A 336 13.80 26.54 24.84
CA ILE A 336 12.92 25.95 25.86
C ILE A 336 11.62 25.46 25.23
N ALA A 337 10.97 26.27 24.36
CA ALA A 337 9.76 25.86 23.67
C ALA A 337 10.00 24.64 22.77
N MET A 338 11.11 24.63 22.02
CA MET A 338 11.51 23.48 21.22
C MET A 338 11.76 22.25 22.08
N GLY A 339 12.54 22.36 23.16
CA GLY A 339 12.84 21.24 24.05
C GLY A 339 11.61 20.71 24.77
N ALA A 340 10.81 21.57 25.39
CA ALA A 340 9.61 21.17 26.12
C ALA A 340 8.56 20.55 25.18
N GLY A 341 8.32 21.15 24.01
CA GLY A 341 7.41 20.58 23.03
C GLY A 341 7.91 19.26 22.46
N ALA A 342 9.22 19.15 22.19
CA ALA A 342 9.84 17.91 21.74
C ALA A 342 9.75 16.79 22.79
N PHE A 343 9.98 17.11 24.07
CA PHE A 343 9.81 16.18 25.18
C PHE A 343 8.37 15.66 25.25
N VAL A 344 7.37 16.54 25.25
CA VAL A 344 5.95 16.13 25.32
C VAL A 344 5.54 15.27 24.13
N LEU A 345 5.97 15.62 22.93
CA LEU A 345 5.65 14.84 21.73
C LEU A 345 6.40 13.52 21.68
N ALA A 346 7.62 13.43 22.23
CA ALA A 346 8.39 12.19 22.28
C ALA A 346 7.72 11.11 23.16
N LEU A 347 6.93 11.53 24.15
CA LEU A 347 6.20 10.63 25.04
C LEU A 347 5.02 9.91 24.36
N GLY A 348 4.64 10.31 23.14
CA GLY A 348 3.65 9.59 22.35
C GLY A 348 2.20 9.93 22.64
N PRO A 349 1.26 9.07 22.22
CA PRO A 349 -0.19 9.25 22.43
C PRO A 349 -0.61 9.33 23.91
N THR A 350 0.01 8.54 24.79
CA THR A 350 -0.29 8.52 26.23
C THR A 350 0.99 8.47 27.08
N LEU A 351 0.89 8.95 28.33
CA LEU A 351 2.03 9.12 29.20
C LEU A 351 2.47 7.81 29.87
N TYR A 352 3.71 7.37 29.60
CA TYR A 352 4.38 6.31 30.37
C TYR A 352 5.52 6.88 31.22
N PHE A 353 5.53 6.54 32.50
CA PHE A 353 6.71 6.78 33.34
C PHE A 353 7.82 5.76 33.04
N VAL A 354 7.43 4.48 32.93
CA VAL A 354 8.26 3.32 32.51
C VAL A 354 7.41 2.43 31.61
N HIS A 355 8.04 1.67 30.71
CA HIS A 355 7.33 0.78 29.78
C HIS A 355 6.67 -0.42 30.47
N PRO A 356 5.53 -0.91 29.96
CA PRO A 356 4.86 -2.10 30.49
C PRO A 356 5.56 -3.41 30.08
N PRO A 357 5.30 -4.53 30.80
CA PRO A 357 5.92 -5.83 30.51
C PRO A 357 5.67 -6.48 29.17
N SER A 358 4.58 -6.13 28.51
CA SER A 358 4.31 -6.56 27.15
C SER A 358 3.80 -5.37 26.34
N LEU A 359 4.45 -5.13 25.20
CA LEU A 359 4.04 -4.08 24.26
C LEU A 359 2.77 -4.44 23.48
N ARG A 360 2.37 -5.72 23.48
CA ARG A 360 1.28 -6.26 22.64
C ARG A 360 -0.04 -6.52 23.37
N SER A 361 -0.10 -6.47 24.70
CA SER A 361 -1.23 -7.09 25.42
C SER A 361 -1.88 -6.27 26.51
N ALA A 362 -1.36 -5.09 26.90
CA ALA A 362 -2.07 -4.25 27.86
C ALA A 362 -1.55 -2.79 27.95
N ALA A 363 -2.08 -1.90 27.11
CA ALA A 363 -1.95 -0.46 27.34
C ALA A 363 -2.60 -0.01 28.68
N ASN A 364 -3.49 -0.83 29.25
CA ASN A 364 -4.28 -0.53 30.45
C ASN A 364 -3.61 -0.91 31.78
N LEU A 365 -2.41 -1.50 31.77
CA LEU A 365 -1.73 -1.97 33.00
C LEU A 365 -0.58 -1.05 33.46
N ALA A 366 -0.19 -0.03 32.68
CA ALA A 366 0.86 0.91 33.05
C ALA A 366 0.29 2.11 33.83
N PRO A 367 0.90 2.52 34.96
CA PRO A 367 0.54 3.76 35.65
C PRO A 367 0.62 4.97 34.69
N LEU A 368 -0.39 5.85 34.75
CA LEU A 368 -0.52 7.09 33.93
C LEU A 368 -0.88 6.91 32.45
N SER A 369 -1.05 5.67 31.96
CA SER A 369 -1.41 5.41 30.55
C SER A 369 -2.77 5.99 30.11
N HIS A 370 -3.61 6.39 31.06
CA HIS A 370 -4.90 7.04 30.84
C HIS A 370 -4.78 8.54 30.53
N ILE A 371 -3.60 9.15 30.70
CA ILE A 371 -3.39 10.58 30.44
C ILE A 371 -3.12 10.77 28.94
N PRO A 372 -4.04 11.38 28.18
CA PRO A 372 -3.84 11.62 26.77
C PRO A 372 -2.85 12.77 26.56
N LEU A 373 -2.00 12.62 25.55
CA LEU A 373 -1.02 13.62 25.13
C LEU A 373 -1.32 14.14 23.71
N PRO A 374 -0.73 15.28 23.29
CA PRO A 374 -1.07 15.93 22.02
C PRO A 374 -0.90 15.05 20.77
N VAL A 375 -0.03 14.04 20.82
CA VAL A 375 0.16 13.08 19.71
C VAL A 375 -1.12 12.33 19.38
N LEU A 376 -2.00 12.07 20.36
CA LEU A 376 -3.28 11.39 20.14
C LEU A 376 -4.16 12.14 19.13
N ALA A 377 -4.07 13.47 19.08
CA ALA A 377 -4.79 14.29 18.09
C ALA A 377 -4.06 14.37 16.74
N LEU A 378 -2.75 14.12 16.70
CA LEU A 378 -1.94 14.19 15.49
C LEU A 378 -1.89 12.86 14.73
N LYS A 379 -1.96 11.73 15.43
CA LYS A 379 -1.70 10.39 14.86
C LYS A 379 -2.64 10.00 13.71
N ASP A 380 -3.79 10.64 13.56
CA ASP A 380 -4.75 10.32 12.49
C ASP A 380 -4.65 11.30 11.30
N ILE A 381 -3.76 12.30 11.38
CA ILE A 381 -3.60 13.35 10.37
C ILE A 381 -2.37 13.03 9.50
N PRO A 382 -2.49 12.84 8.18
CA PRO A 382 -1.34 12.75 7.30
C PRO A 382 -0.47 14.03 7.35
N PRO A 383 0.87 13.93 7.39
CA PRO A 383 1.70 12.73 7.27
C PRO A 383 1.99 12.01 8.60
N PHE A 384 1.45 12.48 9.72
CA PHE A 384 1.73 11.95 11.06
C PHE A 384 1.13 10.56 11.30
N SER A 385 0.08 10.18 10.56
CA SER A 385 -0.51 8.83 10.61
C SER A 385 0.39 7.70 10.11
N PHE A 386 1.54 8.03 9.53
CA PHE A 386 2.58 7.06 9.15
C PHE A 386 3.71 6.97 10.17
N LEU A 387 3.77 7.89 11.13
CA LEU A 387 4.83 7.91 12.13
C LEU A 387 4.50 6.93 13.26
N ARG A 388 5.18 5.79 13.27
CA ARG A 388 5.08 4.85 14.41
C ARG A 388 5.89 5.32 15.62
N CYS A 389 7.04 5.96 15.42
CA CYS A 389 8.03 6.17 16.49
C CYS A 389 8.18 7.66 16.83
N TRP A 390 7.45 8.08 17.86
CA TRP A 390 7.48 9.46 18.35
C TRP A 390 8.69 9.74 19.25
N ALA A 391 9.28 8.70 19.87
CA ALA A 391 10.50 8.82 20.69
C ALA A 391 11.64 9.56 19.98
N ARG A 392 11.71 9.48 18.64
CA ARG A 392 12.67 10.18 17.78
C ARG A 392 12.62 11.71 17.90
N MET A 393 11.52 12.28 18.39
CA MET A 393 11.46 13.70 18.73
C MET A 393 12.46 14.08 19.85
N GLY A 394 12.92 13.10 20.64
CA GLY A 394 13.98 13.23 21.63
C GLY A 394 15.27 13.83 21.07
N LEU A 395 15.61 13.61 19.79
CA LEU A 395 16.77 14.23 19.14
C LEU A 395 16.69 15.78 19.16
N PHE A 396 15.50 16.35 19.00
CA PHE A 396 15.30 17.81 19.02
C PHE A 396 15.36 18.37 20.44
N LEU A 397 14.93 17.59 21.43
CA LEU A 397 15.17 17.89 22.84
C LEU A 397 16.67 17.90 23.14
N GLU A 398 17.40 16.86 22.70
CA GLU A 398 18.85 16.75 22.88
C GLU A 398 19.58 17.97 22.29
N LEU A 399 19.19 18.39 21.08
CA LEU A 399 19.70 19.59 20.44
C LEU A 399 19.41 20.85 21.27
N ALA A 400 18.18 21.02 21.77
CA ALA A 400 17.81 22.17 22.58
C ALA A 400 18.64 22.25 23.88
N VAL A 401 18.73 21.14 24.61
CA VAL A 401 19.43 21.04 25.90
C VAL A 401 20.93 21.24 25.68
N SER A 402 21.53 20.61 24.67
CA SER A 402 22.94 20.78 24.34
C SER A 402 23.32 22.21 23.97
N LEU A 403 22.47 22.93 23.23
CA LEU A 403 22.69 24.34 22.90
C LEU A 403 22.56 25.27 24.12
N LEU A 404 21.70 24.93 25.09
CA LEU A 404 21.59 25.62 26.37
C LEU A 404 22.81 25.32 27.25
N ALA A 405 23.27 24.07 27.29
CA ALA A 405 24.47 23.65 28.01
C ALA A 405 25.72 24.38 27.52
N ALA A 406 25.82 24.62 26.20
CA ALA A 406 26.86 25.45 25.59
C ALA A 406 26.96 26.84 26.24
N LYS A 407 25.82 27.48 26.51
CA LYS A 407 25.75 28.79 27.17
C LYS A 407 26.12 28.67 28.65
N GLY A 408 25.66 27.62 29.33
CA GLY A 408 26.01 27.34 30.73
C GLY A 408 27.52 27.21 30.92
N LEU A 409 28.20 26.40 30.10
CA LEU A 409 29.65 26.26 30.17
C LEU A 409 30.38 27.56 29.80
N THR A 410 29.87 28.30 28.81
CA THR A 410 30.43 29.61 28.47
C THR A 410 30.41 30.54 29.68
N TYR A 411 29.29 30.58 30.40
CA TYR A 411 29.14 31.37 31.61
C TYR A 411 30.04 30.86 32.75
N LEU A 412 30.11 29.55 32.98
CA LEU A 412 30.96 28.95 34.00
C LEU A 412 32.44 29.32 33.81
N LEU A 413 32.93 29.29 32.57
CA LEU A 413 34.31 29.67 32.26
C LEU A 413 34.55 31.19 32.38
N GLU A 414 33.51 32.02 32.20
CA GLU A 414 33.59 33.46 32.44
C GLU A 414 33.77 33.79 33.93
N LEU A 415 33.24 32.96 34.85
CA LEU A 415 33.40 33.11 36.31
C LEU A 415 34.81 32.85 36.81
N LEU A 416 35.58 32.00 36.11
CA LEU A 416 36.92 31.64 36.51
C LEU A 416 37.91 32.81 36.30
N PRO A 417 38.96 32.92 37.13
CA PRO A 417 40.02 33.90 36.95
C PRO A 417 40.55 33.89 35.51
N ARG A 418 40.98 35.06 34.99
CA ARG A 418 41.51 35.16 33.62
C ARG A 418 42.81 34.38 33.38
N ARG A 419 43.38 33.75 34.42
CA ARG A 419 44.50 32.81 34.28
C ARG A 419 44.11 31.70 33.31
N ALA A 420 44.76 31.67 32.15
CA ALA A 420 44.44 30.73 31.07
C ALA A 420 44.38 29.29 31.57
N ILE A 421 45.30 28.85 32.43
CA ILE A 421 45.43 27.46 32.89
C ILE A 421 44.14 26.94 33.55
N ALA A 422 43.54 27.68 34.49
CA ALA A 422 42.34 27.22 35.20
C ALA A 422 41.13 27.06 34.26
N ARG A 423 40.96 27.99 33.31
CA ARG A 423 39.89 27.93 32.31
C ARG A 423 40.07 26.76 31.33
N HIS A 424 41.31 26.51 30.88
CA HIS A 424 41.60 25.37 30.00
C HIS A 424 41.43 24.04 30.73
N ALA A 425 41.88 23.94 31.99
CA ALA A 425 41.71 22.73 32.81
C ALA A 425 40.23 22.39 33.00
N VAL A 426 39.41 23.36 33.42
CA VAL A 426 37.95 23.14 33.58
C VAL A 426 37.29 22.81 32.25
N ALA A 427 37.66 23.50 31.15
CA ALA A 427 37.15 23.17 29.83
C ALA A 427 37.47 21.74 29.40
N ILE A 428 38.72 21.29 29.58
CA ILE A 428 39.16 19.92 29.27
C ILE A 428 38.39 18.92 30.11
N ILE A 429 38.28 19.14 31.43
CA ILE A 429 37.54 18.25 32.33
C ILE A 429 36.07 18.12 31.89
N VAL A 430 35.39 19.24 31.63
CA VAL A 430 33.98 19.22 31.21
C VAL A 430 33.82 18.56 29.84
N ILE A 431 34.73 18.79 28.89
CA ILE A 431 34.70 18.13 27.58
C ILE A 431 34.90 16.62 27.73
N SER A 432 35.85 16.18 28.55
CA SER A 432 36.11 14.76 28.81
C SER A 432 34.93 14.09 29.51
N LEU A 433 34.35 14.74 30.52
CA LEU A 433 33.16 14.23 31.22
C LEU A 433 31.94 14.20 30.30
N ALA A 434 31.72 15.22 29.46
CA ALA A 434 30.64 15.21 28.48
C ALA A 434 30.80 14.07 27.47
N THR A 435 32.04 13.82 27.03
CA THR A 435 32.35 12.69 26.15
C THR A 435 32.01 11.38 26.83
N LEU A 436 32.49 11.17 28.07
CA LEU A 436 32.23 9.96 28.84
C LEU A 436 30.74 9.73 29.09
N ASP A 437 30.01 10.77 29.50
CA ASP A 437 28.57 10.72 29.82
C ASP A 437 27.71 10.40 28.59
N SER A 438 28.09 10.89 27.40
CA SER A 438 27.35 10.62 26.16
C SER A 438 27.77 9.31 25.45
N MET A 439 28.92 8.73 25.79
CA MET A 439 29.46 7.54 25.11
C MET A 439 28.61 6.27 25.33
N ALA A 440 28.35 5.55 24.25
CA ALA A 440 27.73 4.23 24.26
C ALA A 440 28.56 3.23 23.42
N VAL A 441 29.63 2.69 24.03
CA VAL A 441 30.64 1.81 23.40
C VAL A 441 30.90 0.55 24.26
N PRO A 442 31.31 -0.59 23.67
CA PRO A 442 31.66 -0.82 22.27
C PRO A 442 30.44 -0.89 21.35
N PHE A 443 30.63 -0.45 20.10
CA PHE A 443 29.58 -0.40 19.09
C PHE A 443 29.20 -1.77 18.52
N GLY A 444 30.16 -2.70 18.54
CA GLY A 444 30.06 -4.00 17.89
C GLY A 444 30.09 -3.90 16.36
N MET A 445 30.51 -4.97 15.70
CA MET A 445 30.51 -5.08 14.25
C MET A 445 30.14 -6.50 13.84
N ALA A 446 29.28 -6.63 12.83
CA ALA A 446 28.89 -7.89 12.25
C ALA A 446 29.80 -8.23 11.07
N LEU A 447 30.21 -9.51 10.96
CA LEU A 447 30.97 -10.00 9.82
C LEU A 447 30.10 -10.01 8.56
N VAL A 448 30.60 -9.45 7.46
CA VAL A 448 29.94 -9.50 6.15
C VAL A 448 30.66 -10.53 5.30
N ALA A 449 30.16 -11.76 5.32
CA ALA A 449 30.73 -12.86 4.55
C ALA A 449 29.64 -13.79 3.99
N PRO A 450 29.85 -14.40 2.81
CA PRO A 450 28.94 -15.40 2.29
C PRO A 450 28.98 -16.67 3.14
N ARG A 451 27.78 -17.14 3.51
CA ARG A 451 27.57 -18.43 4.16
C ARG A 451 27.94 -19.56 3.19
N PRO A 452 28.24 -20.77 3.68
CA PRO A 452 28.47 -21.92 2.81
C PRO A 452 27.31 -22.18 1.85
N VAL A 453 26.06 -22.02 2.31
CA VAL A 453 24.86 -22.16 1.47
C VAL A 453 24.78 -21.11 0.36
N ASP A 454 25.19 -19.87 0.62
CA ASP A 454 25.19 -18.80 -0.39
C ASP A 454 26.20 -19.12 -1.52
N ARG A 455 27.37 -19.65 -1.16
CA ARG A 455 28.39 -20.09 -2.15
C ARG A 455 27.90 -21.29 -2.95
N TRP A 456 27.26 -22.25 -2.28
CA TRP A 456 26.69 -23.42 -2.94
C TRP A 456 25.59 -23.01 -3.94
N LEU A 457 24.71 -22.08 -3.55
CA LEU A 457 23.66 -21.52 -4.41
C LEU A 457 24.24 -20.74 -5.59
N ALA A 458 25.31 -19.97 -5.37
CA ALA A 458 26.01 -19.25 -6.44
C ALA A 458 26.53 -20.21 -7.52
N ALA A 459 27.05 -21.37 -7.12
CA ALA A 459 27.55 -22.40 -8.02
C ALA A 459 26.45 -23.15 -8.80
N GLN A 460 25.18 -23.08 -8.39
CA GLN A 460 24.09 -23.76 -9.09
C GLN A 460 23.72 -23.04 -10.40
N PRO A 461 23.62 -23.75 -11.54
CA PRO A 461 23.26 -23.16 -12.83
C PRO A 461 21.76 -22.86 -12.93
N GLY A 462 21.44 -21.81 -13.70
CA GLY A 462 20.07 -21.38 -14.00
C GLY A 462 19.56 -20.23 -13.13
N LYS A 463 18.45 -19.63 -13.56
CA LYS A 463 17.70 -18.62 -12.80
C LYS A 463 16.51 -19.31 -12.13
N PHE A 464 16.43 -19.20 -10.82
CA PHE A 464 15.36 -19.81 -10.02
C PHE A 464 15.20 -19.05 -8.71
N ALA A 465 14.05 -19.23 -8.08
CA ALA A 465 13.78 -18.68 -6.76
C ALA A 465 14.19 -19.65 -5.64
N VAL A 466 14.56 -19.07 -4.51
CA VAL A 466 14.88 -19.76 -3.25
C VAL A 466 13.94 -19.26 -2.16
N MET A 467 13.43 -20.19 -1.38
CA MET A 467 12.68 -19.89 -0.16
C MET A 467 13.53 -20.30 1.05
N GLU A 468 13.56 -19.49 2.08
CA GLU A 468 14.31 -19.78 3.32
C GLU A 468 13.34 -19.78 4.50
N TYR A 469 13.56 -20.70 5.45
CA TYR A 469 12.78 -20.89 6.66
C TYR A 469 13.72 -21.00 7.88
N PRO A 470 13.33 -20.49 9.05
CA PRO A 470 12.03 -19.86 9.33
C PRO A 470 11.90 -18.44 8.77
N ILE A 471 10.66 -17.99 8.57
CA ILE A 471 10.37 -16.68 7.96
C ILE A 471 10.71 -15.50 8.89
N PRO A 472 10.18 -15.39 10.11
CA PRO A 472 10.36 -14.21 10.96
C PRO A 472 11.83 -13.97 11.39
N GLU A 473 12.53 -15.04 11.78
CA GLU A 473 13.86 -14.94 12.38
C GLU A 473 14.93 -14.66 11.34
N HIS A 474 14.69 -15.05 10.08
CA HIS A 474 15.71 -14.94 9.05
C HIS A 474 15.19 -14.57 7.66
N ALA A 475 14.21 -15.27 7.07
CA ALA A 475 13.80 -14.98 5.69
C ALA A 475 13.24 -13.56 5.49
N TYR A 476 12.64 -12.99 6.55
CA TYR A 476 12.12 -11.63 6.62
C TYR A 476 13.14 -10.65 7.25
N SER A 477 14.40 -10.73 6.83
CA SER A 477 15.49 -9.94 7.41
C SER A 477 16.41 -9.28 6.36
N GLY A 478 17.15 -8.26 6.79
CA GLY A 478 18.17 -7.61 5.96
C GLY A 478 19.26 -8.58 5.46
N PRO A 479 19.79 -9.51 6.28
CA PRO A 479 20.74 -10.53 5.81
C PRO A 479 20.19 -11.43 4.70
N ALA A 480 18.94 -11.90 4.80
CA ALA A 480 18.31 -12.68 3.74
C ALA A 480 18.22 -11.87 2.43
N MET A 481 17.86 -10.59 2.54
CA MET A 481 17.82 -9.67 1.40
C MET A 481 19.21 -9.47 0.77
N TYR A 482 20.24 -9.28 1.59
CA TYR A 482 21.62 -9.16 1.15
C TYR A 482 22.19 -10.47 0.58
N SER A 483 21.63 -11.63 0.91
CA SER A 483 22.07 -12.91 0.32
C SER A 483 21.90 -12.95 -1.21
N THR A 484 21.00 -12.14 -1.79
CA THR A 484 20.85 -11.98 -3.25
C THR A 484 22.12 -11.48 -3.92
N ARG A 485 22.84 -10.55 -3.26
CA ARG A 485 24.15 -10.05 -3.69
C ARG A 485 25.22 -11.13 -3.73
N LEU A 486 25.11 -12.11 -2.83
CA LEU A 486 26.13 -13.14 -2.60
C LEU A 486 25.88 -14.40 -3.44
N SER A 487 24.63 -14.85 -3.52
CA SER A 487 24.20 -16.04 -4.27
C SER A 487 23.87 -15.75 -5.73
N GLY A 488 23.48 -14.51 -6.06
CA GLY A 488 22.95 -14.14 -7.38
C GLY A 488 21.60 -14.79 -7.71
N LYS A 489 20.90 -15.36 -6.72
CA LYS A 489 19.62 -16.04 -6.89
C LYS A 489 18.44 -15.17 -6.44
N GLN A 490 17.27 -15.46 -6.98
CA GLN A 490 16.03 -14.77 -6.61
C GLN A 490 15.49 -15.34 -5.31
N ILE A 491 14.85 -14.52 -4.48
CA ILE A 491 14.30 -14.94 -3.19
C ILE A 491 12.82 -14.62 -3.08
N ILE A 492 12.08 -15.53 -2.42
CA ILE A 492 10.63 -15.41 -2.21
C ILE A 492 10.29 -14.45 -1.06
N MET A 493 11.16 -14.34 -0.07
CA MET A 493 11.02 -13.43 1.07
C MET A 493 12.11 -12.35 1.04
N GLY A 494 11.93 -11.29 1.81
CA GLY A 494 12.92 -10.24 2.00
C GLY A 494 12.51 -9.33 3.15
N TYR A 495 13.31 -8.31 3.45
CA TYR A 495 12.93 -7.31 4.44
C TYR A 495 11.96 -6.29 3.84
N GLY A 496 10.93 -5.83 4.56
CA GLY A 496 10.08 -4.73 4.10
C GLY A 496 9.00 -4.30 5.09
N SER A 497 8.32 -3.19 4.82
CA SER A 497 7.16 -2.74 5.61
C SER A 497 5.81 -3.18 5.00
N ASN A 498 5.73 -3.26 3.67
CA ASN A 498 4.51 -3.64 2.95
C ASN A 498 4.81 -4.74 1.91
N PRO A 499 5.12 -5.98 2.34
CA PRO A 499 5.52 -7.05 1.44
C PRO A 499 4.41 -7.36 0.41
N PRO A 500 4.75 -7.59 -0.87
CA PRO A 500 3.74 -7.82 -1.91
C PRO A 500 3.04 -9.17 -1.79
N ASN A 501 3.65 -10.11 -1.08
CA ASN A 501 3.14 -11.45 -0.82
C ASN A 501 2.48 -11.60 0.57
N LEU A 502 2.17 -10.49 1.27
CA LEU A 502 1.54 -10.50 2.60
C LEU A 502 0.32 -11.43 2.67
N ARG A 503 -0.55 -11.38 1.65
CA ARG A 503 -1.77 -12.22 1.56
C ARG A 503 -1.51 -13.73 1.51
N TYR A 504 -0.26 -14.15 1.29
CA TYR A 504 0.14 -15.56 1.25
C TYR A 504 0.86 -16.00 2.51
N PHE A 505 1.04 -15.13 3.50
CA PHE A 505 1.80 -15.44 4.71
C PHE A 505 1.18 -16.60 5.50
N GLU A 506 -0.14 -16.68 5.55
CA GLU A 506 -0.87 -17.82 6.12
C GLU A 506 -0.55 -19.13 5.41
N THR A 507 -0.54 -19.14 4.07
CA THR A 507 -0.18 -20.35 3.33
C THR A 507 1.29 -20.70 3.55
N LEU A 508 2.18 -19.71 3.52
CA LEU A 508 3.62 -19.90 3.70
C LEU A 508 4.00 -20.38 5.10
N SER A 509 3.25 -20.00 6.15
CA SER A 509 3.47 -20.45 7.52
C SER A 509 3.13 -21.93 7.74
N THR A 510 2.32 -22.53 6.87
CA THR A 510 1.94 -23.95 6.96
C THR A 510 2.98 -24.93 6.38
N PHE A 511 4.17 -24.46 6.00
CA PHE A 511 5.23 -25.32 5.48
C PHE A 511 5.51 -26.52 6.41
N PRO A 512 5.64 -27.76 5.88
CA PRO A 512 5.74 -28.16 4.47
C PRO A 512 4.40 -28.67 3.87
N SER A 513 3.26 -28.04 4.18
CA SER A 513 1.96 -28.43 3.64
C SER A 513 1.94 -28.49 2.10
N PRO A 514 1.09 -29.35 1.49
CA PRO A 514 0.93 -29.38 0.04
C PRO A 514 0.61 -28.02 -0.57
N GLN A 515 -0.19 -27.19 0.11
CA GLN A 515 -0.55 -25.84 -0.33
C GLN A 515 0.66 -24.91 -0.38
N ALA A 516 1.50 -24.92 0.66
CA ALA A 516 2.73 -24.15 0.69
C ALA A 516 3.69 -24.60 -0.42
N LEU A 517 3.88 -25.90 -0.60
CA LEU A 517 4.79 -26.46 -1.61
C LEU A 517 4.29 -26.23 -3.05
N ASP A 518 2.98 -26.25 -3.30
CA ASP A 518 2.40 -25.92 -4.59
C ASP A 518 2.58 -24.43 -4.91
N LEU A 519 2.35 -23.56 -3.92
CA LEU A 519 2.60 -22.13 -4.05
C LEU A 519 4.07 -21.83 -4.38
N LEU A 520 5.01 -22.44 -3.66
CA LEU A 520 6.44 -22.29 -3.90
C LEU A 520 6.83 -22.79 -5.30
N GLN A 521 6.29 -23.91 -5.77
CA GLN A 521 6.55 -24.40 -7.12
C GLN A 521 5.99 -23.43 -8.18
N ARG A 522 4.77 -22.89 -8.00
CA ARG A 522 4.18 -21.89 -8.92
C ARG A 522 5.05 -20.64 -9.04
N TRP A 523 5.69 -20.24 -7.94
CA TRP A 523 6.64 -19.13 -7.92
C TRP A 523 8.04 -19.52 -8.41
N GLY A 524 8.22 -20.69 -9.03
CA GLY A 524 9.52 -21.10 -9.58
C GLY A 524 10.58 -21.37 -8.52
N THR A 525 10.17 -21.73 -7.30
CA THR A 525 11.10 -22.11 -6.23
C THR A 525 11.74 -23.45 -6.56
N ARG A 526 13.07 -23.48 -6.61
CA ARG A 526 13.84 -24.72 -6.86
C ARG A 526 14.36 -25.33 -5.57
N PHE A 527 14.82 -24.49 -4.66
CA PHE A 527 15.38 -24.90 -3.38
C PHE A 527 14.66 -24.22 -2.22
N VAL A 528 14.40 -24.99 -1.18
CA VAL A 528 13.92 -24.53 0.12
C VAL A 528 15.04 -24.74 1.13
N LEU A 529 15.48 -23.68 1.79
CA LEU A 529 16.47 -23.71 2.85
C LEU A 529 15.76 -23.76 4.20
N VAL A 530 16.16 -24.64 5.08
CA VAL A 530 15.58 -24.76 6.44
C VAL A 530 16.72 -24.74 7.46
N ASP A 531 16.76 -23.71 8.29
CA ASP A 531 17.77 -23.56 9.35
C ASP A 531 17.34 -24.33 10.61
N GLU A 532 17.99 -25.47 10.85
CA GLU A 532 17.72 -26.32 12.01
C GLU A 532 17.92 -25.54 13.32
N LYS A 533 18.99 -24.76 13.44
CA LYS A 533 19.38 -24.10 14.69
C LYS A 533 18.37 -23.05 15.12
N LEU A 534 17.77 -22.36 14.14
CA LEU A 534 16.70 -21.40 14.41
C LEU A 534 15.42 -22.12 14.86
N TYR A 535 15.06 -23.24 14.22
CA TYR A 535 13.89 -24.03 14.60
C TYR A 535 14.04 -24.82 15.91
N GLN A 536 15.26 -25.12 16.36
CA GLN A 536 15.48 -25.75 17.67
C GLN A 536 15.00 -24.87 18.82
N ARG A 537 15.01 -23.53 18.67
CA ARG A 537 14.46 -22.58 19.65
C ARG A 537 12.95 -22.38 19.53
N GLY A 538 12.37 -22.89 18.44
CA GLY A 538 11.00 -22.64 18.01
C GLY A 538 10.84 -21.28 17.31
N SER A 539 9.89 -21.22 16.39
CA SER A 539 9.57 -20.06 15.57
C SER A 539 8.05 -19.92 15.44
N GLU A 540 7.54 -18.69 15.56
CA GLU A 540 6.13 -18.38 15.32
C GLU A 540 5.98 -17.48 14.10
N PHE A 541 5.19 -17.91 13.12
CA PHE A 541 4.82 -17.07 12.00
C PHE A 541 3.33 -17.18 11.70
N TRP A 542 2.66 -16.04 11.63
CA TRP A 542 1.22 -15.97 11.34
C TRP A 542 0.39 -16.91 12.23
N GLN A 543 0.63 -16.84 13.55
CA GLN A 543 -0.04 -17.64 14.59
C GLN A 543 0.22 -19.16 14.53
N LEU A 544 1.20 -19.61 13.74
CA LEU A 544 1.65 -21.00 13.70
C LEU A 544 3.03 -21.13 14.34
N TRP A 545 3.09 -21.83 15.46
CA TRP A 545 4.33 -22.19 16.16
C TRP A 545 4.88 -23.52 15.65
N GLN A 546 6.16 -23.53 15.27
CA GLN A 546 6.85 -24.73 14.79
C GLN A 546 8.22 -24.87 15.47
N THR A 547 8.62 -26.11 15.74
CA THR A 547 9.95 -26.47 16.23
C THR A 547 10.62 -27.45 15.27
N TRP A 548 11.93 -27.63 15.39
CA TRP A 548 12.64 -28.63 14.58
C TRP A 548 12.07 -30.04 14.77
N ALA A 549 11.73 -30.40 16.02
CA ALA A 549 11.16 -31.69 16.36
C ALA A 549 9.78 -31.96 15.71
N SER A 550 8.98 -30.92 15.47
CA SER A 550 7.72 -31.04 14.74
C SER A 550 7.90 -30.96 13.22
N LEU A 551 8.90 -30.20 12.76
CA LEU A 551 9.07 -29.87 11.35
C LEU A 551 9.85 -30.95 10.58
N GLU A 552 10.90 -31.51 11.19
CA GLU A 552 11.76 -32.50 10.54
C GLU A 552 11.00 -33.77 10.12
N PRO A 553 10.12 -34.36 10.96
CA PRO A 553 9.30 -35.49 10.53
C PRO A 553 8.34 -35.12 9.38
N ALA A 554 7.71 -33.94 9.46
CA ALA A 554 6.80 -33.47 8.42
C ALA A 554 7.50 -33.24 7.06
N ILE A 555 8.77 -32.79 7.08
CA ILE A 555 9.59 -32.68 5.86
C ILE A 555 9.94 -34.07 5.33
N ARG A 556 10.34 -35.00 6.20
CA ARG A 556 10.70 -36.37 5.85
C ARG A 556 9.54 -37.14 5.22
N ASP A 557 8.32 -36.93 5.72
CA ASP A 557 7.09 -37.55 5.21
C ASP A 557 6.64 -36.93 3.86
N SER A 558 7.16 -35.75 3.51
CA SER A 558 6.85 -35.09 2.24
C SER A 558 7.62 -35.71 1.08
N SER A 559 6.92 -36.40 0.20
CA SER A 559 7.50 -36.95 -1.05
C SER A 559 8.02 -35.87 -2.02
N ARG A 560 7.63 -34.61 -1.81
CA ARG A 560 7.96 -33.46 -2.66
C ARG A 560 9.28 -32.76 -2.28
N LEU A 561 9.81 -32.98 -1.09
CA LEU A 561 11.06 -32.41 -0.65
C LEU A 561 12.16 -33.47 -0.70
N GLN A 562 13.24 -33.17 -1.40
CA GLN A 562 14.41 -34.03 -1.44
C GLN A 562 15.61 -33.26 -0.93
N GLU A 563 16.18 -33.70 0.19
CA GLU A 563 17.41 -33.11 0.69
C GLU A 563 18.55 -33.34 -0.30
N VAL A 564 19.25 -32.26 -0.64
CA VAL A 564 20.39 -32.28 -1.57
C VAL A 564 21.71 -32.16 -0.81
N THR A 565 21.72 -31.33 0.23
CA THR A 565 22.89 -31.11 1.09
C THR A 565 22.44 -30.45 2.39
N ALA A 566 23.25 -30.58 3.44
CA ALA A 566 23.15 -29.78 4.66
C ALA A 566 24.49 -29.07 4.89
N LEU A 567 24.44 -27.77 5.17
CA LEU A 567 25.64 -26.93 5.33
C LEU A 567 25.50 -26.09 6.60
N GLU A 568 26.34 -26.38 7.60
CA GLU A 568 26.37 -25.68 8.90
C GLU A 568 25.03 -25.62 9.66
N GLY A 569 24.15 -26.61 9.47
CA GLY A 569 22.81 -26.66 10.06
C GLY A 569 21.71 -26.04 9.20
N ILE A 570 22.04 -25.58 7.98
CA ILE A 570 21.05 -25.20 6.97
C ILE A 570 20.85 -26.38 6.03
N HIS A 571 19.67 -26.98 6.09
CA HIS A 571 19.27 -28.08 5.21
C HIS A 571 18.71 -27.53 3.90
N VAL A 572 19.18 -28.05 2.77
CA VAL A 572 18.80 -27.61 1.43
C VAL A 572 17.96 -28.68 0.76
N TYR A 573 16.67 -28.39 0.59
CA TYR A 573 15.73 -29.30 -0.06
C TYR A 573 15.43 -28.83 -1.49
N LYS A 574 15.60 -29.72 -2.45
CA LYS A 574 15.08 -29.54 -3.81
C LYS A 574 13.59 -29.82 -3.82
N LEU A 575 12.82 -28.87 -4.34
CA LEU A 575 11.40 -29.03 -4.54
C LEU A 575 11.14 -29.85 -5.81
N LYS A 576 10.60 -31.05 -5.68
CA LYS A 576 10.19 -31.87 -6.82
C LYS A 576 8.93 -31.27 -7.44
N SER A 577 8.99 -31.00 -8.74
CA SER A 577 7.84 -30.57 -9.51
C SER A 577 6.82 -31.70 -9.59
N ARG A 578 5.54 -31.38 -9.37
CA ARG A 578 4.43 -32.23 -9.79
C ARG A 578 3.56 -31.46 -10.78
N GLU A 579 2.70 -32.17 -11.50
CA GLU A 579 1.60 -31.52 -12.18
C GLU A 579 0.71 -30.90 -11.08
N ILE A 580 0.75 -29.58 -11.00
CA ILE A 580 -0.10 -28.85 -10.08
C ILE A 580 -1.41 -28.70 -10.83
N GLN A 581 -2.48 -29.33 -10.32
CA GLN A 581 -3.82 -28.99 -10.80
C GLN A 581 -3.97 -27.46 -10.70
N PRO A 582 -4.47 -26.79 -11.75
CA PRO A 582 -4.77 -25.37 -11.68
C PRO A 582 -5.58 -25.11 -10.41
N LEU A 583 -5.37 -23.95 -9.79
CA LEU A 583 -5.97 -23.64 -8.49
C LEU A 583 -7.48 -23.80 -8.66
N SER A 584 -8.05 -24.90 -8.18
CA SER A 584 -9.49 -25.06 -7.99
C SER A 584 -9.96 -24.26 -6.76
N GLY A 585 -9.15 -23.30 -6.32
CA GLY A 585 -9.42 -22.38 -5.24
C GLY A 585 -9.97 -21.07 -5.80
N GLU A 586 -10.91 -20.51 -5.07
CA GLU A 586 -11.59 -19.27 -5.40
C GLU A 586 -10.61 -18.11 -5.59
N LEU A 587 -10.68 -17.42 -6.74
CA LEU A 587 -9.84 -16.25 -7.04
C LEU A 587 -10.54 -14.93 -6.67
N VAL A 588 -11.86 -14.94 -6.51
CA VAL A 588 -12.65 -13.77 -6.10
C VAL A 588 -12.55 -13.56 -4.60
N SER A 589 -12.14 -12.37 -4.18
CA SER A 589 -12.21 -11.99 -2.77
C SER A 589 -13.64 -11.68 -2.37
N ASN A 590 -14.09 -12.20 -1.23
CA ASN A 590 -15.43 -11.95 -0.66
C ASN A 590 -16.59 -12.22 -1.65
N PRO A 591 -16.71 -13.46 -2.17
CA PRO A 591 -17.62 -13.80 -3.26
C PRO A 591 -19.12 -13.65 -2.95
N GLY A 592 -19.52 -13.86 -1.69
CA GLY A 592 -20.90 -13.69 -1.18
C GLY A 592 -21.15 -12.32 -0.52
N PHE A 593 -20.23 -11.36 -0.66
CA PHE A 593 -20.38 -10.01 -0.11
C PHE A 593 -20.53 -9.92 1.43
N GLU A 594 -20.09 -10.92 2.18
CA GLU A 594 -20.29 -11.03 3.63
C GLU A 594 -19.40 -10.11 4.47
N SER A 595 -18.19 -9.81 4.00
CA SER A 595 -17.24 -8.96 4.72
C SER A 595 -17.39 -7.48 4.33
N GLU A 596 -17.73 -6.62 5.29
CA GLU A 596 -17.91 -5.17 5.12
C GLU A 596 -16.98 -4.37 6.04
N SER A 597 -16.44 -3.24 5.57
CA SER A 597 -15.71 -2.27 6.40
C SER A 597 -16.09 -0.85 5.97
N GLY A 598 -16.50 -0.01 6.92
CA GLY A 598 -16.85 1.39 6.62
C GLY A 598 -18.07 1.58 5.70
N GLY A 599 -18.92 0.56 5.53
CA GLY A 599 -20.08 0.58 4.62
C GLY A 599 -19.78 0.13 3.19
N GLU A 600 -18.54 -0.25 2.88
CA GLU A 600 -18.12 -0.83 1.61
C GLU A 600 -17.92 -2.35 1.75
N ILE A 601 -18.27 -3.09 0.69
CA ILE A 601 -18.06 -4.54 0.63
C ILE A 601 -16.59 -4.78 0.28
N GLN A 602 -15.85 -5.44 1.17
CA GLN A 602 -14.42 -5.66 0.97
C GLN A 602 -14.14 -6.40 -0.34
N GLY A 603 -13.21 -5.90 -1.14
CA GLY A 603 -12.87 -6.49 -2.44
C GLY A 603 -13.73 -6.04 -3.62
N TRP A 604 -14.77 -5.22 -3.38
CA TRP A 604 -15.70 -4.76 -4.41
C TRP A 604 -15.92 -3.25 -4.32
N THR A 605 -15.91 -2.58 -5.47
CA THR A 605 -16.25 -1.16 -5.61
C THR A 605 -17.71 -1.02 -6.03
N LEU A 606 -18.49 -0.22 -5.29
CA LEU A 606 -19.87 0.09 -5.64
C LEU A 606 -19.91 1.22 -6.70
N VAL A 607 -20.73 1.03 -7.72
CA VAL A 607 -21.04 2.05 -8.73
C VAL A 607 -22.53 2.37 -8.64
N GLY A 608 -22.88 3.64 -8.43
CA GLY A 608 -24.26 4.06 -8.18
C GLY A 608 -24.74 3.70 -6.77
N HIS A 609 -25.99 3.24 -6.65
CA HIS A 609 -26.61 2.89 -5.37
C HIS A 609 -27.24 1.47 -5.38
N PRO A 610 -26.43 0.41 -5.57
CA PRO A 610 -26.95 -0.96 -5.55
C PRO A 610 -27.52 -1.32 -4.18
N ARG A 611 -28.57 -2.14 -4.16
CA ARG A 611 -29.28 -2.49 -2.92
C ARG A 611 -28.74 -3.78 -2.34
N ILE A 612 -28.05 -3.67 -1.21
CA ILE A 612 -27.52 -4.83 -0.47
C ILE A 612 -28.57 -5.28 0.55
N GLY A 613 -29.03 -6.54 0.43
CA GLY A 613 -29.86 -7.18 1.43
C GLY A 613 -28.98 -7.84 2.48
N ARG A 614 -29.17 -7.52 3.77
CA ARG A 614 -28.33 -7.97 4.90
C ARG A 614 -29.05 -8.87 5.93
N SER A 615 -30.17 -9.46 5.53
CA SER A 615 -31.07 -10.17 6.46
C SER A 615 -30.95 -11.69 6.41
N GLY A 616 -30.10 -12.25 5.54
CA GLY A 616 -29.97 -13.69 5.27
C GLY A 616 -31.19 -14.34 4.59
N THR A 617 -32.41 -13.89 4.91
CA THR A 617 -33.69 -14.41 4.37
C THR A 617 -33.88 -14.23 2.87
N LYS A 618 -33.03 -13.43 2.21
CA LYS A 618 -33.10 -13.13 0.79
C LYS A 618 -31.82 -13.47 0.03
N ALA A 619 -30.74 -13.84 0.72
CA ALA A 619 -29.49 -14.27 0.12
C ALA A 619 -29.63 -15.68 -0.48
N HIS A 620 -28.68 -16.09 -1.31
CA HIS A 620 -28.58 -17.47 -1.75
C HIS A 620 -27.90 -18.32 -0.66
N ASN A 621 -26.80 -17.81 -0.12
CA ASN A 621 -26.08 -18.34 1.02
C ASN A 621 -25.61 -17.18 1.91
N GLY A 622 -25.32 -17.43 3.19
CA GLY A 622 -24.87 -16.37 4.10
C GLY A 622 -25.95 -15.32 4.43
N SER A 623 -25.50 -14.10 4.74
CA SER A 623 -26.36 -13.01 5.22
C SER A 623 -26.65 -11.96 4.15
N ASN A 624 -25.77 -11.83 3.15
CA ASN A 624 -25.73 -10.73 2.21
C ASN A 624 -26.06 -11.17 0.79
N SER A 625 -26.72 -10.31 0.02
CA SER A 625 -26.88 -10.44 -1.44
C SER A 625 -27.06 -9.06 -2.05
N CYS A 626 -26.71 -8.90 -3.32
CA CYS A 626 -26.77 -7.58 -3.94
C CYS A 626 -27.73 -7.48 -5.12
N CYS A 627 -28.73 -6.61 -5.02
CA CYS A 627 -29.67 -6.32 -6.09
C CYS A 627 -29.19 -5.13 -6.93
N VAL A 628 -28.87 -5.43 -8.19
CA VAL A 628 -28.19 -4.55 -9.14
C VAL A 628 -29.07 -4.23 -10.35
N THR A 629 -28.70 -3.17 -11.06
CA THR A 629 -29.31 -2.70 -12.32
C THR A 629 -28.21 -2.43 -13.35
N THR A 630 -28.57 -1.85 -14.51
CA THR A 630 -27.59 -1.39 -15.50
C THR A 630 -26.82 -0.14 -15.06
N SER A 631 -27.29 0.59 -14.03
CA SER A 631 -26.69 1.82 -13.51
C SER A 631 -26.16 1.68 -12.08
N ASP A 632 -26.65 0.69 -11.33
CA ASP A 632 -26.33 0.47 -9.93
C ASP A 632 -25.75 -0.94 -9.77
N TYR A 633 -24.44 -1.07 -9.66
CA TYR A 633 -23.74 -2.35 -9.76
C TYR A 633 -22.43 -2.38 -8.96
N LEU A 634 -21.76 -3.53 -8.95
CA LEU A 634 -20.47 -3.71 -8.26
C LEU A 634 -19.40 -4.19 -9.22
N VAL A 635 -18.16 -3.85 -8.91
CA VAL A 635 -16.97 -4.25 -9.67
C VAL A 635 -15.92 -4.80 -8.71
N SER A 636 -15.37 -5.98 -9.01
CA SER A 636 -14.32 -6.57 -8.17
C SER A 636 -13.02 -5.77 -8.28
N ASN A 637 -12.18 -5.85 -7.26
CA ASN A 637 -10.78 -5.46 -7.36
C ASN A 637 -10.06 -6.32 -8.43
N PRO A 638 -8.95 -5.85 -9.03
CA PRO A 638 -8.18 -6.63 -10.00
C PRO A 638 -7.69 -7.97 -9.43
N ILE A 639 -8.13 -9.07 -10.06
CA ILE A 639 -7.82 -10.44 -9.70
C ILE A 639 -6.61 -10.92 -10.52
N PRO A 640 -5.48 -11.30 -9.93
CA PRO A 640 -4.32 -11.79 -10.69
C PRO A 640 -4.65 -13.10 -11.42
N ILE A 641 -4.28 -13.17 -12.69
CA ILE A 641 -4.51 -14.32 -13.58
C ILE A 641 -3.31 -14.55 -14.50
N GLU A 642 -3.28 -15.70 -15.16
CA GLU A 642 -2.31 -16.05 -16.19
C GLU A 642 -2.94 -15.91 -17.58
N SER A 643 -2.25 -15.22 -18.50
CA SER A 643 -2.65 -15.17 -19.90
C SER A 643 -2.65 -16.55 -20.55
N GLY A 644 -3.63 -16.85 -21.40
CA GLY A 644 -3.74 -18.12 -22.11
C GLY A 644 -4.29 -19.28 -21.26
N ARG A 645 -4.78 -19.01 -20.04
CA ARG A 645 -5.47 -19.99 -19.19
C ARG A 645 -6.99 -19.82 -19.27
N CYS A 646 -7.69 -20.92 -19.03
CA CYS A 646 -9.15 -20.96 -19.00
C CYS A 646 -9.66 -20.71 -17.58
N TYR A 647 -10.70 -19.88 -17.45
CA TYR A 647 -11.30 -19.55 -16.16
C TYR A 647 -12.81 -19.78 -16.20
N LEU A 648 -13.33 -20.53 -15.23
CA LEU A 648 -14.77 -20.70 -15.01
C LEU A 648 -15.25 -19.57 -14.09
N LEU A 649 -16.18 -18.74 -14.59
CA LEU A 649 -16.93 -17.79 -13.79
C LEU A 649 -18.30 -18.37 -13.49
N GLU A 650 -18.67 -18.44 -12.22
CA GLU A 650 -19.97 -18.87 -11.73
C GLU A 650 -20.54 -17.80 -10.79
N LEU A 651 -21.86 -17.65 -10.75
CA LEU A 651 -22.60 -16.79 -9.83
C LEU A 651 -23.99 -17.35 -9.61
N PHE A 652 -24.65 -16.95 -8.53
CA PHE A 652 -26.08 -17.17 -8.34
C PHE A 652 -26.85 -15.89 -8.64
N ASN A 653 -28.01 -16.05 -9.27
CA ASN A 653 -28.89 -14.93 -9.60
C ASN A 653 -30.35 -15.24 -9.30
N ARG A 654 -31.10 -14.19 -8.94
CA ARG A 654 -32.55 -14.22 -8.76
C ARG A 654 -33.16 -12.89 -9.17
N ARG A 655 -34.25 -12.91 -9.91
CA ARG A 655 -35.02 -11.73 -10.30
C ARG A 655 -35.61 -11.01 -9.09
N ALA A 656 -35.39 -9.70 -8.98
CA ALA A 656 -35.81 -8.92 -7.80
C ALA A 656 -37.28 -8.46 -7.85
N ARG A 657 -37.89 -8.43 -9.05
CA ARG A 657 -39.27 -7.95 -9.31
C ARG A 657 -40.00 -8.91 -10.27
N SER A 658 -41.28 -8.68 -10.52
CA SER A 658 -42.09 -9.48 -11.45
C SER A 658 -41.78 -9.25 -12.94
N LYS A 659 -41.00 -8.21 -13.28
CA LYS A 659 -40.57 -7.92 -14.66
C LYS A 659 -39.35 -8.77 -15.03
N PRO A 660 -39.22 -9.26 -16.28
CA PRO A 660 -38.04 -9.98 -16.77
C PRO A 660 -36.74 -9.21 -16.49
N ALA A 661 -35.68 -9.94 -16.14
CA ALA A 661 -34.36 -9.37 -15.91
C ALA A 661 -33.31 -10.32 -16.45
N GLN A 662 -32.25 -9.74 -17.00
CA GLN A 662 -31.14 -10.47 -17.59
C GLN A 662 -29.85 -10.06 -16.88
N VAL A 663 -29.00 -11.02 -16.52
CA VAL A 663 -27.76 -10.83 -15.76
C VAL A 663 -26.56 -11.00 -16.66
N ARG A 664 -25.47 -10.25 -16.41
CA ARG A 664 -24.21 -10.42 -17.14
C ARG A 664 -23.22 -11.25 -16.32
N LEU A 665 -22.66 -12.30 -16.92
CA LEU A 665 -21.34 -12.79 -16.55
C LEU A 665 -20.34 -11.99 -17.36
N GLN A 666 -19.65 -11.05 -16.71
CA GLN A 666 -18.79 -10.09 -17.38
C GLN A 666 -17.39 -10.07 -16.76
N VAL A 667 -16.38 -10.34 -17.59
CA VAL A 667 -14.96 -10.26 -17.24
C VAL A 667 -14.27 -9.23 -18.13
N ILE A 668 -13.51 -8.31 -17.52
CA ILE A 668 -12.60 -7.39 -18.20
C ILE A 668 -11.16 -7.80 -17.90
N TRP A 669 -10.35 -8.02 -18.94
CA TRP A 669 -8.95 -8.39 -18.81
C TRP A 669 -8.05 -7.15 -18.85
N LEU A 670 -7.06 -7.11 -17.96
CA LEU A 670 -6.13 -6.00 -17.82
C LEU A 670 -4.69 -6.44 -18.07
N ASP A 671 -3.87 -5.52 -18.57
CA ASP A 671 -2.43 -5.70 -18.71
C ASP A 671 -1.68 -5.59 -17.36
N ALA A 672 -0.34 -5.70 -17.40
CA ALA A 672 0.50 -5.55 -16.21
C ALA A 672 0.42 -4.17 -15.54
N ALA A 673 0.01 -3.13 -16.29
CA ALA A 673 -0.20 -1.77 -15.80
C ALA A 673 -1.65 -1.52 -15.35
N GLN A 674 -2.49 -2.57 -15.34
CA GLN A 674 -3.93 -2.53 -15.02
C GLN A 674 -4.76 -1.69 -15.99
N HIS A 675 -4.27 -1.45 -17.21
CA HIS A 675 -5.09 -0.88 -18.25
C HIS A 675 -5.95 -1.98 -18.90
N PRO A 676 -7.24 -1.71 -19.19
CA PRO A 676 -8.05 -2.60 -20.00
C PRO A 676 -7.37 -2.88 -21.34
N LEU A 677 -7.35 -4.15 -21.75
CA LEU A 677 -6.85 -4.52 -23.08
C LEU A 677 -7.86 -4.05 -24.15
N GLU A 678 -7.53 -2.96 -24.86
CA GLU A 678 -8.29 -2.38 -25.98
C GLU A 678 -8.24 -3.28 -27.25
N PRO A 679 -9.26 -3.30 -28.13
CA PRO A 679 -10.65 -2.86 -27.97
C PRO A 679 -11.61 -4.03 -28.25
N SER A 680 -11.58 -5.13 -27.47
CA SER A 680 -12.49 -6.28 -27.75
C SER A 680 -12.50 -7.40 -26.69
N THR A 681 -11.81 -7.28 -25.56
CA THR A 681 -11.61 -8.42 -24.65
C THR A 681 -12.63 -8.54 -23.51
N ALA A 682 -13.57 -7.59 -23.36
CA ALA A 682 -14.65 -7.72 -22.39
C ALA A 682 -15.54 -8.92 -22.76
N ALA A 683 -15.40 -10.01 -22.02
CA ALA A 683 -16.15 -11.22 -22.28
C ALA A 683 -17.45 -11.15 -21.48
N ILE A 684 -18.57 -11.03 -22.20
CA ILE A 684 -19.91 -10.85 -21.63
C ILE A 684 -20.80 -12.00 -22.08
N ARG A 685 -21.52 -12.58 -21.12
CA ARG A 685 -22.58 -13.56 -21.33
C ARG A 685 -23.82 -13.11 -20.60
N VAL A 686 -24.97 -13.27 -21.24
CA VAL A 686 -26.23 -12.83 -20.68
C VAL A 686 -27.13 -14.03 -20.42
N VAL A 687 -27.62 -14.12 -19.19
CA VAL A 687 -28.49 -15.21 -18.74
C VAL A 687 -29.78 -14.60 -18.17
N GLU A 688 -30.92 -15.23 -18.48
CA GLU A 688 -32.22 -14.85 -17.95
C GLU A 688 -32.31 -15.15 -16.45
N ALA A 689 -32.74 -14.19 -15.65
CA ALA A 689 -32.97 -14.37 -14.22
C ALA A 689 -34.40 -14.81 -13.93
N THR A 690 -34.55 -15.88 -13.15
CA THR A 690 -35.86 -16.42 -12.74
C THR A 690 -36.29 -15.91 -11.37
N GLY A 691 -37.52 -16.23 -10.94
CA GLY A 691 -38.03 -15.82 -9.63
C GLY A 691 -37.38 -16.55 -8.44
N GLN A 692 -36.56 -17.57 -8.70
CA GLN A 692 -35.82 -18.33 -7.69
C GLN A 692 -34.31 -18.17 -7.91
N TRP A 693 -33.51 -18.47 -6.88
CA TRP A 693 -32.06 -18.48 -7.04
C TRP A 693 -31.65 -19.63 -7.95
N GLN A 694 -30.80 -19.33 -8.92
CA GLN A 694 -30.27 -20.30 -9.85
C GLN A 694 -28.81 -19.96 -10.18
N PRO A 695 -27.96 -20.97 -10.42
CA PRO A 695 -26.59 -20.72 -10.85
C PRO A 695 -26.57 -20.25 -12.31
N ALA A 696 -25.60 -19.42 -12.63
CA ALA A 696 -25.20 -19.11 -13.99
C ALA A 696 -23.68 -19.21 -14.05
N ARG A 697 -23.15 -19.93 -15.05
CA ARG A 697 -21.72 -20.15 -15.22
C ARG A 697 -21.31 -20.12 -16.68
N ASP A 698 -20.10 -19.66 -16.95
CA ASP A 698 -19.49 -19.74 -18.28
C ASP A 698 -17.96 -19.71 -18.17
N GLU A 699 -17.29 -20.16 -19.22
CA GLU A 699 -15.84 -20.28 -19.32
C GLU A 699 -15.26 -19.14 -20.17
N PHE A 700 -14.12 -18.61 -19.71
CA PHE A 700 -13.46 -17.48 -20.31
C PHE A 700 -11.96 -17.74 -20.44
N LEU A 701 -11.45 -17.73 -21.68
CA LEU A 701 -10.02 -17.78 -21.96
C LEU A 701 -9.40 -16.40 -21.75
N ALA A 702 -8.39 -16.31 -20.90
CA ALA A 702 -7.61 -15.10 -20.71
C ALA A 702 -6.80 -14.77 -21.99
N PRO A 703 -7.01 -13.61 -22.64
CA PRO A 703 -6.24 -13.21 -23.82
C PRO A 703 -4.74 -13.10 -23.56
N ALA A 704 -3.93 -13.15 -24.62
CA ALA A 704 -2.51 -12.83 -24.53
C ALA A 704 -2.29 -11.42 -23.97
N GLY A 705 -1.31 -11.27 -23.06
CA GLY A 705 -1.02 -10.01 -22.39
C GLY A 705 -1.83 -9.75 -21.12
N SER A 706 -2.85 -10.56 -20.82
CA SER A 706 -3.64 -10.43 -19.60
C SER A 706 -2.82 -10.79 -18.36
N ARG A 707 -2.90 -9.95 -17.33
CA ARG A 707 -2.29 -10.14 -16.01
C ARG A 707 -3.29 -10.07 -14.88
N TYR A 708 -4.40 -9.37 -15.11
CA TYR A 708 -5.50 -9.30 -14.14
C TYR A 708 -6.86 -9.46 -14.83
N ALA A 709 -7.86 -9.84 -14.04
CA ALA A 709 -9.27 -9.87 -14.41
C ALA A 709 -10.08 -8.98 -13.46
N MET A 710 -11.14 -8.33 -13.97
CA MET A 710 -12.14 -7.63 -13.16
C MET A 710 -13.53 -8.17 -13.49
N ILE A 711 -14.29 -8.52 -12.45
CA ILE A 711 -15.64 -9.08 -12.57
C ILE A 711 -16.66 -7.98 -12.29
N TYR A 712 -17.71 -7.93 -13.10
CA TYR A 712 -18.82 -6.99 -12.94
C TYR A 712 -20.07 -7.74 -12.48
N ALA A 713 -20.61 -7.34 -11.34
CA ALA A 713 -21.89 -7.81 -10.83
C ALA A 713 -22.99 -6.83 -11.27
N VAL A 714 -23.54 -7.05 -12.47
CA VAL A 714 -24.40 -6.08 -13.18
C VAL A 714 -25.51 -6.79 -13.96
N THR A 715 -26.65 -6.12 -14.16
CA THR A 715 -27.68 -6.62 -15.10
C THR A 715 -27.45 -6.12 -16.52
N HIS A 716 -27.86 -6.91 -17.50
CA HIS A 716 -28.02 -6.46 -18.88
C HIS A 716 -29.31 -5.65 -19.05
N SER A 717 -30.38 -6.09 -18.40
CA SER A 717 -31.67 -5.40 -18.36
C SER A 717 -32.44 -5.78 -17.08
N GLY A 718 -33.36 -4.92 -16.65
CA GLY A 718 -34.16 -5.16 -15.45
C GLY A 718 -33.34 -5.12 -14.15
N THR A 719 -33.91 -5.71 -13.08
CA THR A 719 -33.31 -5.75 -11.74
C THR A 719 -33.22 -7.18 -11.25
N ALA A 720 -32.02 -7.61 -10.90
CA ALA A 720 -31.75 -8.94 -10.34
C ALA A 720 -30.84 -8.82 -9.12
N CYS A 721 -31.01 -9.74 -8.19
CA CYS A 721 -30.12 -9.94 -7.06
C CYS A 721 -29.12 -11.03 -7.40
N LEU A 722 -27.85 -10.76 -7.11
CA LEU A 722 -26.70 -11.60 -7.41
C LEU A 722 -25.99 -11.95 -6.10
N ASP A 723 -25.37 -13.13 -6.09
CA ASP A 723 -24.72 -13.68 -4.91
C ASP A 723 -23.72 -14.77 -5.30
N ASP A 724 -22.85 -15.15 -4.35
CA ASP A 724 -21.90 -16.29 -4.45
C ASP A 724 -21.12 -16.36 -5.76
N TYR A 725 -20.36 -15.30 -6.07
CA TYR A 725 -19.47 -15.31 -7.24
C TYR A 725 -18.34 -16.33 -7.09
N SER A 726 -17.88 -16.89 -8.19
CA SER A 726 -16.72 -17.78 -8.20
C SER A 726 -15.95 -17.63 -9.48
N LEU A 727 -14.65 -17.38 -9.40
CA LEU A 727 -13.72 -17.42 -10.53
C LEU A 727 -12.61 -18.42 -10.22
N ARG A 728 -12.49 -19.47 -11.04
CA ARG A 728 -11.50 -20.52 -10.85
C ARG A 728 -10.78 -20.82 -12.15
N GLU A 729 -9.50 -21.14 -12.07
CA GLU A 729 -8.74 -21.63 -13.22
C GLU A 729 -9.11 -23.11 -13.47
N ILE A 730 -9.39 -23.47 -14.73
CA ILE A 730 -9.75 -24.85 -15.11
C ILE A 730 -8.74 -25.44 -16.11
N SER A 731 -8.52 -26.76 -16.05
CA SER A 731 -7.44 -27.47 -16.77
C SER A 731 -7.79 -27.97 -18.18
N SER A 732 -9.06 -27.93 -18.58
CA SER A 732 -9.51 -28.39 -19.91
C SER A 732 -9.62 -27.23 -20.90
N ASP A 733 -9.29 -27.49 -22.17
CA ASP A 733 -9.41 -26.52 -23.27
C ASP A 733 -10.80 -25.86 -23.28
N CYS A 734 -10.87 -24.52 -23.32
CA CYS A 734 -12.15 -23.81 -23.30
C CYS A 734 -12.97 -24.13 -24.56
N GLU A 735 -14.29 -24.32 -24.42
CA GLU A 735 -15.16 -24.52 -25.59
C GLU A 735 -15.39 -23.22 -26.40
N PRO A 736 -15.30 -23.24 -27.75
CA PRO A 736 -15.65 -22.11 -28.60
C PRO A 736 -17.05 -21.58 -28.35
N ASN A 737 -17.21 -20.26 -28.40
CA ASN A 737 -18.48 -19.61 -28.10
C ASN A 737 -18.80 -18.49 -29.09
N LEU A 738 -20.08 -18.38 -29.44
CA LEU A 738 -20.66 -17.36 -30.31
C LEU A 738 -22.06 -17.02 -29.80
N SER A 739 -22.28 -15.78 -29.35
CA SER A 739 -23.53 -15.35 -28.72
C SER A 739 -23.98 -13.97 -29.21
N ALA A 740 -25.27 -13.78 -29.44
CA ALA A 740 -25.84 -12.51 -29.90
C ALA A 740 -26.92 -11.95 -28.97
N ILE A 741 -26.89 -10.64 -28.68
CA ILE A 741 -27.74 -9.99 -27.66
C ILE A 741 -28.08 -8.53 -28.04
N PRO A 742 -29.36 -8.09 -27.94
CA PRO A 742 -30.56 -8.91 -27.72
C PRO A 742 -30.88 -9.80 -28.93
N ASN A 743 -31.45 -10.98 -28.67
CA ASN A 743 -31.90 -11.93 -29.67
C ASN A 743 -33.23 -12.58 -29.21
N PRO A 744 -34.39 -12.25 -29.81
CA PRO A 744 -34.56 -11.37 -30.98
C PRO A 744 -34.21 -9.91 -30.68
N ALA A 745 -33.73 -9.20 -31.70
CA ALA A 745 -33.49 -7.76 -31.64
C ALA A 745 -34.83 -7.01 -31.76
N VAL A 746 -35.20 -6.28 -30.72
CA VAL A 746 -36.50 -5.59 -30.66
C VAL A 746 -36.37 -4.16 -31.16
N ARG A 747 -37.24 -3.78 -32.09
CA ARG A 747 -37.27 -2.42 -32.66
C ARG A 747 -37.81 -1.42 -31.63
N SER A 748 -37.00 -0.45 -31.23
CA SER A 748 -37.48 0.67 -30.40
C SER A 748 -38.46 1.55 -31.20
N PRO A 749 -39.53 2.08 -30.57
CA PRO A 749 -40.49 2.95 -31.25
C PRO A 749 -39.82 4.17 -31.88
N GLY A 750 -40.01 4.39 -33.18
CA GLY A 750 -39.40 5.48 -33.94
C GLY A 750 -38.04 5.18 -34.60
N ALA A 751 -37.35 4.09 -34.22
CA ALA A 751 -36.11 3.67 -34.88
C ALA A 751 -36.38 3.04 -36.25
N LYS A 752 -35.46 3.18 -37.22
CA LYS A 752 -35.57 2.51 -38.54
C LYS A 752 -35.07 1.05 -38.52
N GLN A 753 -34.21 0.69 -37.57
CA GLN A 753 -33.57 -0.61 -37.39
C GLN A 753 -33.61 -1.03 -35.91
N SER A 754 -33.50 -2.33 -35.64
CA SER A 754 -33.29 -2.85 -34.28
C SER A 754 -31.79 -2.96 -34.02
N ARG A 755 -31.34 -2.93 -32.77
CA ARG A 755 -29.90 -3.02 -32.45
C ARG A 755 -29.60 -4.34 -31.74
N SER A 756 -28.53 -5.02 -32.16
CA SER A 756 -28.00 -6.21 -31.52
C SER A 756 -26.47 -6.17 -31.46
N SER A 757 -25.87 -7.13 -30.76
CA SER A 757 -24.44 -7.29 -30.65
C SER A 757 -24.09 -8.77 -30.79
N ILE A 758 -22.93 -9.08 -31.37
CA ILE A 758 -22.38 -10.43 -31.44
C ILE A 758 -21.06 -10.43 -30.67
N SER A 759 -20.88 -11.42 -29.81
CA SER A 759 -19.67 -11.69 -29.05
C SER A 759 -19.18 -13.10 -29.36
N TRP A 760 -17.89 -13.26 -29.63
CA TRP A 760 -17.29 -14.53 -30.03
C TRP A 760 -15.94 -14.77 -29.36
N ASN A 761 -15.61 -16.05 -29.18
CA ASN A 761 -14.27 -16.54 -28.85
C ASN A 761 -14.10 -17.94 -29.46
N SER A 762 -13.11 -18.11 -30.32
CA SER A 762 -12.79 -19.34 -31.04
C SER A 762 -11.74 -20.19 -30.32
N HIS A 763 -11.09 -19.64 -29.28
CA HIS A 763 -10.00 -20.27 -28.51
C HIS A 763 -8.81 -20.81 -29.35
N SER A 764 -8.67 -20.35 -30.59
CA SER A 764 -7.68 -20.81 -31.57
C SER A 764 -6.91 -19.62 -32.17
N GLY A 765 -5.74 -19.89 -32.76
CA GLY A 765 -4.80 -18.89 -33.28
C GLY A 765 -5.13 -18.32 -34.67
N ALA A 766 -4.10 -17.85 -35.37
CA ALA A 766 -4.19 -17.09 -36.62
C ALA A 766 -5.15 -17.73 -37.66
N GLY A 767 -6.15 -16.96 -38.12
CA GLY A 767 -7.13 -17.39 -39.13
C GLY A 767 -8.59 -17.42 -38.63
N ALA A 768 -8.80 -17.34 -37.31
CA ALA A 768 -10.13 -17.28 -36.70
C ALA A 768 -10.95 -16.04 -37.14
N HIS A 769 -12.24 -16.25 -37.40
CA HIS A 769 -13.13 -15.20 -37.90
C HIS A 769 -14.62 -15.54 -37.71
N VAL A 770 -15.45 -14.50 -37.81
CA VAL A 770 -16.91 -14.62 -37.86
C VAL A 770 -17.39 -14.31 -39.27
N GLY A 771 -18.10 -15.25 -39.87
CA GLY A 771 -18.86 -15.03 -41.10
C GLY A 771 -20.32 -14.69 -40.80
N LEU A 772 -20.96 -13.99 -41.74
CA LEU A 772 -22.36 -13.54 -41.66
C LEU A 772 -23.09 -13.89 -42.95
N SER A 773 -24.24 -14.56 -42.80
CA SER A 773 -25.23 -14.74 -43.86
C SER A 773 -26.51 -13.99 -43.48
N ILE A 774 -27.04 -13.18 -44.38
CA ILE A 774 -28.27 -12.40 -44.18
C ILE A 774 -29.36 -13.04 -45.04
N ASN A 775 -30.47 -13.46 -44.43
CA ASN A 775 -31.62 -14.06 -45.12
C ASN A 775 -31.26 -15.21 -46.08
N GLY A 776 -30.24 -16.01 -45.73
CA GLY A 776 -29.76 -17.14 -46.54
C GLY A 776 -28.89 -16.78 -47.74
N GLN A 777 -28.45 -15.52 -47.87
CA GLN A 777 -27.48 -15.09 -48.89
C GLN A 777 -26.07 -15.67 -48.64
N PRO A 778 -25.19 -15.72 -49.66
CA PRO A 778 -23.80 -16.16 -49.49
C PRO A 778 -23.10 -15.44 -48.34
N GLU A 779 -22.31 -16.21 -47.60
CA GLU A 779 -21.64 -15.76 -46.39
C GLU A 779 -20.55 -14.72 -46.68
N THR A 780 -20.49 -13.66 -45.88
CA THR A 780 -19.50 -12.58 -45.98
C THR A 780 -18.67 -12.51 -44.70
N ARG A 781 -17.43 -12.00 -44.80
CA ARG A 781 -16.56 -11.78 -43.63
C ARG A 781 -17.11 -10.67 -42.76
N PHE A 782 -17.59 -11.02 -41.57
CA PHE A 782 -18.13 -10.06 -40.62
C PHE A 782 -17.05 -9.51 -39.70
N ALA A 783 -16.26 -10.36 -39.05
CA ALA A 783 -15.17 -9.91 -38.17
C ALA A 783 -13.98 -10.88 -38.18
N GLU A 784 -12.79 -10.37 -37.88
CA GLU A 784 -11.55 -11.15 -37.78
C GLU A 784 -11.02 -11.15 -36.36
N GLY A 785 -10.31 -12.22 -36.02
CA GLY A 785 -9.62 -12.35 -34.74
C GLY A 785 -10.22 -13.46 -33.87
N PRO A 786 -9.40 -14.00 -32.95
CA PRO A 786 -9.74 -15.18 -32.17
C PRO A 786 -10.86 -14.93 -31.16
N ALA A 787 -11.08 -13.68 -30.75
CA ALA A 787 -12.19 -13.27 -29.92
C ALA A 787 -12.58 -11.82 -30.23
N GLY A 788 -13.82 -11.45 -29.94
CA GLY A 788 -14.23 -10.05 -29.98
C GLY A 788 -15.72 -9.84 -29.77
N MET A 789 -16.12 -8.57 -29.81
CA MET A 789 -17.52 -8.14 -29.76
C MET A 789 -17.76 -7.06 -30.81
N ARG A 790 -18.88 -7.13 -31.52
CA ARG A 790 -19.32 -6.07 -32.44
C ARG A 790 -20.81 -5.80 -32.30
N ILE A 791 -21.16 -4.53 -32.19
CA ILE A 791 -22.55 -4.04 -32.21
C ILE A 791 -22.95 -3.78 -33.66
N PHE A 792 -24.17 -4.15 -34.04
CA PHE A 792 -24.71 -3.94 -35.38
C PHE A 792 -26.21 -3.61 -35.33
N ASP A 793 -26.65 -2.85 -36.32
CA ASP A 793 -28.06 -2.55 -36.52
C ASP A 793 -28.64 -3.56 -37.53
N ILE A 794 -29.75 -4.22 -37.15
CA ILE A 794 -30.44 -5.25 -37.94
C ILE A 794 -31.74 -4.70 -38.52
N GLU A 795 -31.94 -4.97 -39.81
CA GLU A 795 -33.16 -4.59 -40.52
C GLU A 795 -34.37 -5.38 -40.05
N THR A 796 -35.51 -4.69 -39.92
CA THR A 796 -36.76 -5.29 -39.44
C THR A 796 -37.21 -6.43 -40.36
N GLY A 797 -37.55 -7.59 -39.79
CA GLY A 797 -37.94 -8.79 -40.56
C GLY A 797 -36.77 -9.59 -41.16
N SER A 798 -35.52 -9.17 -40.93
CA SER A 798 -34.35 -9.92 -41.38
C SER A 798 -33.90 -10.97 -40.35
N ARG A 799 -33.29 -12.05 -40.85
CA ARG A 799 -32.57 -13.08 -40.09
C ARG A 799 -31.10 -13.03 -40.45
N TRP A 800 -30.26 -12.72 -39.48
CA TRP A 800 -28.81 -12.64 -39.63
C TRP A 800 -28.17 -13.85 -38.93
N GLU A 801 -27.53 -14.73 -39.68
CA GLU A 801 -26.87 -15.93 -39.17
C GLU A 801 -25.35 -15.72 -39.13
N PHE A 802 -24.78 -15.82 -37.94
CA PHE A 802 -23.36 -15.70 -37.68
C PHE A 802 -22.74 -17.08 -37.50
N ARG A 803 -21.57 -17.29 -38.09
CA ARG A 803 -20.80 -18.53 -38.00
C ARG A 803 -19.37 -18.23 -37.58
N LEU A 804 -18.89 -18.91 -36.54
CA LEU A 804 -17.53 -18.75 -36.01
C LEU A 804 -16.65 -19.86 -36.57
N TYR A 805 -15.46 -19.51 -37.03
CA TYR A 805 -14.44 -20.43 -37.51
C TYR A 805 -13.17 -20.28 -36.68
N ASP A 806 -12.53 -21.41 -36.39
CA ASP A 806 -11.27 -21.49 -35.63
C ASP A 806 -10.02 -21.27 -36.50
N GLY A 807 -10.19 -21.18 -37.82
CA GLY A 807 -9.09 -21.04 -38.78
C GLY A 807 -8.32 -22.34 -39.05
N MET A 808 -8.64 -23.43 -38.36
CA MET A 808 -8.04 -24.75 -38.57
C MET A 808 -8.91 -25.66 -39.46
N SER A 809 -10.23 -25.45 -39.43
CA SER A 809 -11.20 -26.19 -40.24
C SER A 809 -12.00 -25.27 -41.18
N SER A 810 -12.49 -25.83 -42.29
CA SER A 810 -13.44 -25.16 -43.18
C SER A 810 -14.88 -25.21 -42.66
N ALA A 811 -15.16 -25.97 -41.60
CA ALA A 811 -16.48 -26.02 -40.96
C ALA A 811 -16.56 -25.02 -39.78
N PRO A 812 -17.71 -24.39 -39.54
CA PRO A 812 -17.88 -23.47 -38.43
C PRO A 812 -17.93 -24.23 -37.09
N VAL A 813 -17.21 -23.73 -36.08
CA VAL A 813 -17.17 -24.30 -34.72
C VAL A 813 -18.42 -23.93 -33.91
N ARG A 814 -19.07 -22.80 -34.21
CA ARG A 814 -20.34 -22.37 -33.62
C ARG A 814 -21.17 -21.56 -34.62
N THR A 815 -22.49 -21.61 -34.47
CA THR A 815 -23.44 -20.83 -35.28
C THR A 815 -24.52 -20.23 -34.38
N THR A 816 -24.91 -18.98 -34.62
CA THR A 816 -26.04 -18.33 -33.94
C THR A 816 -26.80 -17.45 -34.93
N ALA A 817 -28.08 -17.19 -34.72
CA ALA A 817 -28.88 -16.35 -35.60
C ALA A 817 -29.67 -15.31 -34.82
N VAL A 818 -29.70 -14.06 -35.32
CA VAL A 818 -30.48 -12.95 -34.78
C VAL A 818 -31.66 -12.67 -35.69
N THR A 819 -32.86 -12.60 -35.12
CA THR A 819 -34.08 -12.16 -35.81
C THR A 819 -34.52 -10.79 -35.28
N SER A 820 -35.13 -9.95 -36.12
CA SER A 820 -35.72 -8.69 -35.68
C SER A 820 -37.24 -8.80 -35.55
N GLU A 821 -37.80 -8.40 -34.40
CA GLU A 821 -39.25 -8.37 -34.12
C GLU A 821 -39.78 -6.93 -33.96
N THR A 822 -41.04 -6.71 -34.34
CA THR A 822 -41.76 -5.42 -34.17
C THR A 822 -42.68 -5.47 -32.95
N ILE A 823 -42.60 -4.46 -32.08
CA ILE A 823 -43.55 -4.29 -30.97
C ILE A 823 -44.94 -3.94 -31.54
N PRO A 824 -46.02 -4.67 -31.19
CA PRO A 824 -47.36 -4.32 -31.63
C PRO A 824 -47.80 -2.97 -31.03
N PRO A 825 -48.55 -2.14 -31.78
CA PRO A 825 -48.94 -0.78 -31.33
C PRO A 825 -49.85 -0.77 -30.10
N LEU A 826 -50.49 -1.91 -29.80
CA LEU A 826 -51.30 -2.17 -28.61
C LEU A 826 -50.97 -3.57 -28.07
N SER A 827 -50.65 -3.67 -26.78
CA SER A 827 -50.30 -4.93 -26.11
C SER A 827 -50.89 -4.99 -24.70
N ALA A 828 -51.02 -6.20 -24.13
CA ALA A 828 -51.52 -6.44 -22.78
C ALA A 828 -50.59 -7.43 -22.05
N SER A 829 -50.37 -7.23 -20.76
CA SER A 829 -49.59 -8.16 -19.95
C SER A 829 -50.09 -8.24 -18.50
N PRO A 830 -50.39 -9.43 -17.96
CA PRO A 830 -50.54 -10.69 -18.68
C PRO A 830 -51.84 -10.69 -19.51
N VAL A 831 -51.85 -11.45 -20.61
CA VAL A 831 -53.04 -11.62 -21.47
C VAL A 831 -54.02 -12.66 -20.87
N ILE A 832 -53.54 -13.53 -19.98
CA ILE A 832 -54.28 -14.64 -19.35
C ILE A 832 -53.97 -14.68 -17.85
N PHE A 833 -54.99 -14.93 -17.01
CA PHE A 833 -54.89 -15.00 -15.54
C PHE A 833 -55.04 -16.43 -15.00
N GLN A 834 -54.38 -16.75 -13.88
CA GLN A 834 -54.41 -18.06 -13.22
C GLN A 834 -54.91 -18.03 -11.76
N SER A 835 -55.60 -16.97 -11.30
CA SER A 835 -55.98 -16.84 -9.87
C SER A 835 -57.47 -17.17 -9.60
N PRO A 836 -57.84 -17.94 -8.55
CA PRO A 836 -59.20 -18.49 -8.38
C PRO A 836 -60.26 -17.55 -7.77
N SER A 837 -59.92 -16.40 -7.16
CA SER A 837 -60.86 -15.67 -6.29
C SER A 837 -60.86 -14.14 -6.33
N ALA A 838 -60.10 -13.48 -7.22
CA ALA A 838 -60.06 -12.02 -7.35
C ALA A 838 -60.11 -11.57 -8.83
N PRO A 839 -60.66 -10.38 -9.15
CA PRO A 839 -60.63 -9.84 -10.51
C PRO A 839 -59.18 -9.73 -11.03
N GLY A 840 -58.99 -10.09 -12.30
CA GLY A 840 -57.67 -10.08 -12.95
C GLY A 840 -57.19 -8.66 -13.21
N LYS A 841 -55.86 -8.46 -13.15
CA LYS A 841 -55.21 -7.18 -13.45
C LYS A 841 -54.32 -7.29 -14.67
N THR A 842 -54.73 -6.71 -15.79
CA THR A 842 -53.90 -6.64 -17.01
C THR A 842 -53.38 -5.22 -17.19
N THR A 843 -52.13 -5.07 -17.62
CA THR A 843 -51.59 -3.77 -18.01
C THR A 843 -51.69 -3.64 -19.52
N ILE A 844 -52.42 -2.63 -19.99
CA ILE A 844 -52.52 -2.30 -21.42
C ILE A 844 -51.48 -1.25 -21.75
N SER A 845 -50.61 -1.53 -22.72
CA SER A 845 -49.58 -0.61 -23.20
C SER A 845 -49.79 -0.29 -24.67
N TRP A 846 -49.70 0.98 -25.04
CA TRP A 846 -49.88 1.44 -26.41
C TRP A 846 -48.85 2.49 -26.79
N ASN A 847 -48.53 2.57 -28.09
CA ASN A 847 -47.59 3.55 -28.59
C ASN A 847 -47.86 3.94 -30.05
N MET A 848 -48.13 5.23 -30.28
CA MET A 848 -48.42 5.86 -31.56
C MET A 848 -47.47 7.04 -31.80
N PRO A 849 -46.18 6.79 -32.12
CA PRO A 849 -45.14 7.82 -32.12
C PRO A 849 -45.32 8.95 -33.14
N ASN A 850 -46.15 8.75 -34.16
CA ASN A 850 -46.42 9.74 -35.22
C ASN A 850 -47.80 10.42 -35.08
N HIS A 851 -48.48 10.25 -33.94
CA HIS A 851 -49.78 10.88 -33.68
C HIS A 851 -49.68 11.70 -32.40
N SER A 852 -50.13 12.95 -32.43
CA SER A 852 -50.18 13.81 -31.24
C SER A 852 -51.27 13.36 -30.26
N GLU A 853 -52.32 12.70 -30.77
CA GLU A 853 -53.43 12.21 -29.97
C GLU A 853 -53.87 10.81 -30.42
N ALA A 854 -53.94 9.89 -29.46
CA ALA A 854 -54.50 8.55 -29.63
C ALA A 854 -55.38 8.21 -28.43
N GLU A 855 -56.37 7.33 -28.66
CA GLU A 855 -57.31 6.91 -27.63
C GLU A 855 -57.35 5.39 -27.59
N VAL A 856 -57.18 4.82 -26.40
CA VAL A 856 -57.50 3.41 -26.15
C VAL A 856 -58.89 3.35 -25.56
N TRP A 857 -59.74 2.53 -26.16
CA TRP A 857 -61.10 2.27 -25.73
C TRP A 857 -61.23 0.80 -25.37
N VAL A 858 -62.20 0.48 -24.52
CA VAL A 858 -62.48 -0.89 -24.10
C VAL A 858 -63.97 -1.17 -24.23
N SER A 859 -64.30 -2.33 -24.79
CA SER A 859 -65.65 -2.89 -24.83
C SER A 859 -65.64 -4.22 -24.07
N HIS A 860 -66.69 -4.51 -23.31
CA HIS A 860 -66.81 -5.76 -22.58
C HIS A 860 -68.10 -6.49 -23.00
N ASP A 861 -67.98 -7.77 -23.38
CA ASP A 861 -69.09 -8.65 -23.76
C ASP A 861 -70.04 -8.07 -24.81
N GLY A 862 -69.49 -7.30 -25.76
CA GLY A 862 -70.25 -6.69 -26.85
C GLY A 862 -70.99 -5.39 -26.48
N ASN A 863 -70.87 -4.90 -25.25
CA ASN A 863 -71.41 -3.60 -24.85
C ASN A 863 -70.69 -2.43 -25.57
N PRO A 864 -71.33 -1.25 -25.67
CA PRO A 864 -70.72 -0.06 -26.26
C PRO A 864 -69.34 0.24 -25.66
N GLU A 865 -68.39 0.60 -26.52
CA GLU A 865 -67.03 0.91 -26.07
C GLU A 865 -66.97 2.16 -25.18
N GLN A 866 -66.13 2.10 -24.15
CA GLN A 866 -65.87 3.19 -23.22
C GLN A 866 -64.41 3.64 -23.32
N LEU A 867 -64.16 4.94 -23.13
CA LEU A 867 -62.81 5.50 -23.20
C LEU A 867 -62.00 4.97 -22.01
N PHE A 868 -60.93 4.25 -22.30
CA PHE A 868 -60.03 3.73 -21.27
C PHE A 868 -58.98 4.77 -20.91
N VAL A 869 -58.36 5.38 -21.92
CA VAL A 869 -57.29 6.39 -21.74
C VAL A 869 -56.98 7.15 -23.03
N ARG A 870 -56.49 8.39 -22.89
CA ARG A 870 -55.98 9.23 -23.98
C ARG A 870 -54.47 9.47 -23.83
N GLY A 871 -53.77 9.47 -24.95
CA GLY A 871 -52.35 9.82 -25.03
C GLY A 871 -51.69 9.14 -26.22
N ALA A 872 -50.73 9.80 -26.87
CA ALA A 872 -50.00 9.25 -28.01
C ALA A 872 -49.27 7.94 -27.66
N SER A 873 -48.80 7.79 -26.42
CA SER A 873 -48.24 6.55 -25.90
C SER A 873 -48.43 6.48 -24.40
N GLY A 874 -48.44 5.27 -23.84
CA GLY A 874 -48.64 5.09 -22.42
C GLY A 874 -48.85 3.63 -22.03
N SER A 875 -49.00 3.42 -20.72
CA SER A 875 -49.35 2.14 -20.15
C SER A 875 -50.28 2.35 -18.96
N GLN A 876 -51.39 1.64 -18.93
CA GLN A 876 -52.40 1.78 -17.88
C GLN A 876 -52.94 0.42 -17.45
N ASP A 877 -53.09 0.25 -16.14
CA ASP A 877 -53.63 -0.97 -15.56
C ASP A 877 -55.15 -1.00 -15.66
N ALA A 878 -55.70 -2.15 -16.05
CA ALA A 878 -57.10 -2.51 -15.94
C ALA A 878 -57.24 -3.60 -14.86
N PRO A 879 -57.40 -3.23 -13.57
CA PRO A 879 -57.46 -4.16 -12.43
C PRO A 879 -58.83 -4.84 -12.24
N TRP A 880 -59.73 -4.75 -13.22
CA TRP A 880 -61.15 -5.12 -13.11
C TRP A 880 -61.58 -6.19 -14.11
N ILE A 881 -60.63 -6.96 -14.67
CA ILE A 881 -60.96 -8.00 -15.65
C ILE A 881 -61.72 -9.15 -14.98
N ALA A 882 -63.01 -9.26 -15.26
CA ALA A 882 -63.90 -10.29 -14.68
C ALA A 882 -63.79 -11.63 -15.42
N ARG A 883 -64.06 -12.73 -14.70
CA ARG A 883 -64.09 -14.11 -15.22
C ARG A 883 -65.29 -14.32 -16.15
N GLY A 884 -65.10 -15.06 -17.24
CA GLY A 884 -66.17 -15.35 -18.22
C GLY A 884 -66.48 -14.19 -19.18
N SER A 885 -65.99 -12.98 -18.89
CA SER A 885 -66.13 -11.81 -19.74
C SER A 885 -64.96 -11.67 -20.73
N THR A 886 -65.28 -11.17 -21.92
CA THR A 886 -64.32 -10.83 -22.97
C THR A 886 -64.20 -9.31 -23.08
N TYR A 887 -63.00 -8.79 -22.88
CA TYR A 887 -62.70 -7.37 -23.01
C TYR A 887 -61.91 -7.13 -24.31
N GLU A 888 -62.42 -6.28 -25.20
CA GLU A 888 -61.69 -5.87 -26.40
C GLU A 888 -61.21 -4.42 -26.25
N PHE A 889 -59.90 -4.26 -26.17
CA PHE A 889 -59.24 -2.97 -26.20
C PHE A 889 -58.96 -2.57 -27.64
N ARG A 890 -59.29 -1.34 -28.00
CA ARG A 890 -59.15 -0.79 -29.35
C ARG A 890 -58.40 0.53 -29.29
N LEU A 891 -57.29 0.60 -30.00
CA LEU A 891 -56.49 1.81 -30.14
C LEU A 891 -56.92 2.55 -31.40
N TYR A 892 -57.29 3.82 -31.25
CA TYR A 892 -57.67 4.69 -32.35
C TYR A 892 -56.73 5.89 -32.45
N ALA A 893 -56.47 6.33 -33.69
CA ALA A 893 -55.88 7.65 -33.94
C ALA A 893 -56.99 8.72 -33.84
N ALA A 894 -56.77 9.79 -33.07
CA ALA A 894 -57.74 10.87 -32.91
C ALA A 894 -57.55 11.94 -34.00
N LEU A 895 -58.66 12.25 -34.69
CA LEU A 895 -58.86 13.31 -35.69
C LEU A 895 -58.18 13.19 -37.08
N PRO A 896 -58.84 13.71 -38.15
CA PRO A 896 -60.17 14.34 -38.15
C PRO A 896 -61.33 13.32 -38.14
N LYS A 897 -61.03 12.03 -38.34
CA LYS A 897 -61.97 10.91 -38.14
C LYS A 897 -61.27 9.79 -37.38
N ARG A 898 -61.95 9.22 -36.38
CA ARG A 898 -61.42 8.15 -35.52
C ARG A 898 -61.17 6.89 -36.35
N ARG A 899 -59.89 6.51 -36.52
CA ARG A 899 -59.48 5.32 -37.31
C ARG A 899 -58.90 4.25 -36.38
N LEU A 900 -59.42 3.02 -36.46
CA LEU A 900 -58.92 1.89 -35.67
C LEU A 900 -57.51 1.50 -36.15
N ILE A 901 -56.56 1.43 -35.22
CA ILE A 901 -55.15 1.12 -35.49
C ILE A 901 -54.79 -0.28 -35.02
N GLY A 902 -55.29 -0.67 -33.85
CA GLY A 902 -55.03 -1.98 -33.28
C GLY A 902 -56.17 -2.40 -32.38
N LYS A 903 -56.46 -3.69 -32.33
CA LYS A 903 -57.39 -4.29 -31.38
C LYS A 903 -56.72 -5.44 -30.66
N LEU A 904 -57.06 -5.61 -29.39
CA LEU A 904 -56.52 -6.65 -28.55
C LEU A 904 -57.63 -7.17 -27.63
N THR A 905 -57.83 -8.48 -27.64
CA THR A 905 -58.84 -9.13 -26.81
C THR A 905 -58.15 -9.73 -25.58
N VAL A 906 -58.65 -9.40 -24.40
CA VAL A 906 -58.24 -9.96 -23.11
C VAL A 906 -59.38 -10.81 -22.57
N ARG A 907 -59.05 -12.05 -22.18
CA ARG A 907 -59.99 -13.00 -21.58
C ARG A 907 -59.40 -13.60 -20.32
N ALA A 908 -60.22 -13.78 -19.30
CA ALA A 908 -59.91 -14.64 -18.17
C ALA A 908 -60.45 -16.04 -18.45
N THR A 909 -59.59 -16.96 -18.90
CA THR A 909 -59.94 -18.38 -19.15
C THR A 909 -59.68 -19.23 -17.90
N GLU A 910 -60.42 -20.34 -17.75
CA GLU A 910 -60.07 -21.39 -16.79
C GLU A 910 -58.76 -22.07 -17.19
N PRO A 911 -57.90 -22.50 -16.24
CA PRO A 911 -56.84 -23.44 -16.58
C PRO A 911 -57.47 -24.72 -17.10
N SER A 912 -57.04 -25.18 -18.27
CA SER A 912 -57.32 -26.55 -18.72
C SER A 912 -56.76 -27.54 -17.68
N PRO A 913 -57.44 -28.66 -17.39
CA PRO A 913 -57.05 -29.60 -16.35
C PRO A 913 -55.64 -30.19 -16.58
#